data_AF-A0A936IGE1-F1
#
_entry.id   AF-A0A936IGE1-F1
#
_cell.length_a   1.000
_cell.length_b   1.000
_cell.length_c   1.000
_cell.angle_alpha   90.00
_cell.angle_beta   90.00
_cell.angle_gamma   90.00
#
_symmetry.space_group_name_H-M   'P 1'
#
loop_
_entity.id
_entity.type
_entity.pdbx_description
1 polymer ?
#
loop_
_entity_poly.entity_id
_entity_poly.type
_entity_poly.pdbx_seq_one_letter_code
_entity_poly.pdbx_strand_id
1 'polypeptide(L)'
;MKRLALYGMFLSCFLPYLSQPARADGPEATGPDVIVGGLYDLRRWGANPSGTIQAYSLGTMSCNIGDTPLLWQGSTNLKPVIGMNMFRLKDGRFEQIGQSWLKWAFTALAQNWCGTCINPGTGSLLGVNCSDPYSASLNGTQSRLGPKSVVNAFTAVFPASHAVPGSGTVDGRLQVLTTDMDPNQNVGALYFIEGQYVTQDDMNTGNGYNNAAWRQVWVNSTLGLSFSSPAGLVDYTHREEPAILAWQVMDPAVPITPIQIPDEGRLYLAWRAYRVGASTWDYEFALYNYNSHRSVGAFRIPLVTDPGNILSVGFHDVFYHSGEPYDGADWPGAYDGAELAWATTPYATNQNANALRWGTLYNFRFRAKDVPPEQLVSVTLDLFRPGTPASISVPLPAQNSGDACSRALPITGGSHHFETYTASTDGPAEAGCEAFDGANDNDIWYRYTPLCTGLATISTCDSSFDTTLAVYAGGCPEAPGTAIACNNDACGQQAQLTVPVQAGVPLLIRVGGLAGAVGIGRLSINCSETGAVNYDECAGAIDVYTGFTIFDNIGATTSTPNESLCSSFASGSHADVWFRYQAICTGNLKVRTCGSNSSGFDTKILVYAGGCPSAPGQFVACSNNGRCSPQDDVEFAATRDTVYYIRIGGVNGSTGYGLLTIECRGGPGGGCPNDDASRATNIQSLPYTYSGTTLYCQNDYDEVCPYANSNSPDAVFEYTPASDQSIDISLCSSGFDTKLYVYAGGVTAGSPHACNDDGCGGSAPESFRSRLTGVPVQAGVRYYIVVDGWNGAAGAYTIDVTETPSLTVGDMDCDGDVDFDDIDPFVLALSGQAAYQAQYPDCSWYNADANGDGNVDFDDIDPFVSLIGR
;
A
#
# COMPACT_ATOMS: atom_id res chain seq x y z
N MET A 1 51.62 4.61 13.29
CA MET A 1 50.80 5.26 14.34
C MET A 1 49.66 6.02 13.67
N LYS A 2 48.42 5.64 13.99
CA LYS A 2 47.11 6.24 13.61
C LYS A 2 46.80 6.40 12.11
N ARG A 3 46.15 5.38 11.53
CA ARG A 3 44.97 5.43 10.62
C ARG A 3 44.88 4.12 9.82
N LEU A 4 44.23 3.11 10.39
CA LEU A 4 43.78 1.89 9.70
C LEU A 4 42.74 1.20 10.61
N ALA A 5 41.52 1.74 10.63
CA ALA A 5 40.32 1.13 11.21
C ALA A 5 39.10 1.98 10.80
N LEU A 6 38.62 1.84 9.56
CA LEU A 6 37.31 2.32 9.11
C LEU A 6 36.95 1.68 7.75
N TYR A 7 36.82 0.35 7.71
CA TYR A 7 36.35 -0.39 6.51
C TYR A 7 35.67 -1.72 6.89
N GLY A 8 34.82 -1.69 7.93
CA GLY A 8 34.15 -2.89 8.46
C GLY A 8 32.68 -2.72 8.85
N MET A 9 32.01 -1.66 8.40
CA MET A 9 30.57 -1.42 8.62
C MET A 9 29.95 -1.01 7.29
N PHE A 10 29.60 -1.97 6.43
CA PHE A 10 28.68 -1.80 5.28
C PHE A 10 28.35 -3.17 4.66
N LEU A 11 28.02 -4.18 5.47
CA LEU A 11 27.67 -5.51 4.97
C LEU A 11 26.44 -6.13 5.66
N SER A 12 25.48 -5.31 6.06
CA SER A 12 24.21 -5.77 6.65
C SER A 12 23.03 -4.91 6.17
N CYS A 13 22.67 -5.07 4.90
CA CYS A 13 21.36 -4.70 4.32
C CYS A 13 21.18 -5.36 2.93
N PHE A 14 21.48 -6.65 2.82
CA PHE A 14 21.03 -7.48 1.70
C PHE A 14 19.93 -8.40 2.22
N LEU A 15 18.71 -7.87 2.33
CA LEU A 15 17.50 -8.68 2.24
C LEU A 15 17.10 -8.69 0.75
N PRO A 16 16.78 -9.84 0.15
CA PRO A 16 16.15 -9.85 -1.16
C PRO A 16 14.73 -9.30 -0.98
N TYR A 17 14.42 -8.25 -1.75
CA TYR A 17 13.04 -7.84 -2.00
C TYR A 17 12.25 -9.05 -2.49
N LEU A 18 11.30 -9.53 -1.71
CA LEU A 18 10.25 -10.44 -2.13
C LEU A 18 8.91 -9.77 -1.85
N SER A 19 8.06 -9.78 -2.88
CA SER A 19 6.75 -9.13 -3.03
C SER A 19 6.76 -7.62 -3.25
N GLN A 20 7.08 -7.21 -4.48
CA GLN A 20 6.35 -6.10 -5.11
C GLN A 20 5.03 -6.66 -5.66
N PRO A 21 3.93 -5.88 -5.68
CA PRO A 21 2.72 -6.28 -6.37
C PRO A 21 3.04 -6.58 -7.85
N ALA A 22 2.31 -7.52 -8.45
CA ALA A 22 2.44 -7.83 -9.87
C ALA A 22 2.26 -6.55 -10.71
N ARG A 23 3.05 -6.42 -11.79
CA ARG A 23 2.90 -5.35 -12.80
C ARG A 23 1.43 -5.26 -13.22
N ALA A 24 0.86 -4.06 -13.21
CA ALA A 24 -0.50 -3.79 -13.68
C ALA A 24 -0.68 -4.03 -15.20
N ASP A 25 0.41 -4.20 -15.96
CA ASP A 25 0.43 -4.15 -17.42
C ASP A 25 0.66 -5.52 -18.11
N GLY A 26 0.45 -6.64 -17.42
CA GLY A 26 0.61 -7.98 -18.00
C GLY A 26 2.05 -8.51 -18.02
N PRO A 27 2.30 -9.69 -18.65
CA PRO A 27 3.60 -10.34 -18.63
C PRO A 27 4.68 -9.50 -19.36
N GLU A 28 5.92 -9.56 -18.87
CA GLU A 28 7.08 -8.93 -19.51
C GLU A 28 7.17 -9.35 -20.99
N ALA A 29 7.28 -8.37 -21.89
CA ALA A 29 7.50 -8.66 -23.29
C ALA A 29 8.95 -9.12 -23.47
N THR A 30 9.14 -10.23 -24.19
CA THR A 30 10.47 -10.76 -24.52
C THR A 30 11.30 -9.69 -25.23
N GLY A 31 12.55 -9.50 -24.82
CA GLY A 31 13.38 -8.39 -25.29
C GLY A 31 14.21 -7.74 -24.21
N PRO A 32 14.97 -6.70 -24.56
CA PRO A 32 15.62 -5.88 -23.55
C PRO A 32 14.56 -5.02 -22.83
N ASP A 33 14.85 -4.67 -21.57
CA ASP A 33 13.97 -3.82 -20.75
C ASP A 33 14.87 -2.95 -19.88
N VAL A 34 14.88 -1.63 -20.14
CA VAL A 34 15.70 -0.70 -19.37
C VAL A 34 14.88 0.10 -18.37
N ILE A 35 15.26 -0.02 -17.11
CA ILE A 35 14.65 0.74 -16.02
C ILE A 35 15.68 1.62 -15.33
N VAL A 36 15.21 2.66 -14.64
CA VAL A 36 16.02 3.37 -13.65
C VAL A 36 16.03 2.53 -12.37
N GLY A 37 17.08 1.74 -12.20
CA GLY A 37 17.31 0.94 -11.01
C GLY A 37 17.53 1.78 -9.75
N GLY A 38 18.19 2.93 -9.86
CA GLY A 38 18.47 3.77 -8.71
C GLY A 38 18.78 5.23 -9.04
N LEU A 39 18.27 6.13 -8.19
CA LEU A 39 18.66 7.54 -8.12
C LEU A 39 19.58 7.73 -6.91
N TYR A 40 20.89 7.87 -7.14
CA TYR A 40 21.89 7.61 -6.09
C TYR A 40 22.88 8.75 -5.83
N ASP A 41 22.93 9.77 -6.70
CA ASP A 41 23.85 10.90 -6.56
C ASP A 41 23.14 12.21 -6.93
N LEU A 42 23.56 13.31 -6.31
CA LEU A 42 22.97 14.64 -6.49
C LEU A 42 24.07 15.67 -6.66
N ARG A 43 23.92 16.56 -7.65
CA ARG A 43 24.84 17.68 -7.82
C ARG A 43 24.12 18.96 -8.11
N ARG A 44 24.43 20.00 -7.32
CA ARG A 44 24.12 21.40 -7.62
C ARG A 44 25.30 22.04 -8.35
N TRP A 45 25.03 22.68 -9.48
CA TRP A 45 26.05 23.36 -10.30
C TRP A 45 26.17 24.86 -10.01
N GLY A 46 25.14 25.43 -9.37
CA GLY A 46 25.05 26.85 -9.07
C GLY A 46 23.83 27.49 -9.73
N ALA A 47 23.85 28.81 -9.85
CA ALA A 47 22.75 29.59 -10.41
C ALA A 47 23.16 30.27 -11.72
N ASN A 48 22.16 30.77 -12.46
CA ASN A 48 22.39 31.73 -13.53
C ASN A 48 22.87 33.09 -12.95
N PRO A 49 23.40 34.03 -13.77
CA PRO A 49 23.95 35.30 -13.27
C PRO A 49 22.98 36.16 -12.46
N SER A 50 21.67 36.10 -12.74
CA SER A 50 20.63 36.80 -11.97
C SER A 50 20.25 36.10 -10.67
N GLY A 51 20.69 34.86 -10.44
CA GLY A 51 20.30 34.04 -9.29
C GLY A 51 18.86 33.53 -9.33
N THR A 52 18.14 33.72 -10.43
CA THR A 52 16.71 33.36 -10.56
C THR A 52 16.50 31.88 -10.90
N ILE A 53 17.49 31.21 -11.48
CA ILE A 53 17.44 29.80 -11.86
C ILE A 53 18.61 29.05 -11.19
N GLN A 54 18.31 27.92 -10.57
CA GLN A 54 19.28 26.96 -10.06
C GLN A 54 19.45 25.80 -11.06
N ALA A 55 20.65 25.22 -11.11
CA ALA A 55 20.95 24.05 -11.93
C ALA A 55 21.39 22.84 -11.12
N TYR A 56 20.79 21.70 -11.45
CA TYR A 56 21.05 20.41 -10.84
C TYR A 56 21.31 19.31 -11.87
N SER A 57 21.71 18.15 -11.37
CA SER A 57 21.77 16.90 -12.13
C SER A 57 21.70 15.72 -11.15
N LEU A 58 21.19 14.60 -11.64
CA LEU A 58 20.94 13.39 -10.87
C LEU A 58 21.88 12.28 -11.34
N GLY A 59 22.37 11.46 -10.41
CA GLY A 59 23.05 10.21 -10.76
C GLY A 59 22.03 9.09 -10.92
N THR A 60 22.17 8.34 -12.00
CA THR A 60 21.24 7.29 -12.42
C THR A 60 21.97 5.96 -12.55
N MET A 61 21.38 4.91 -11.98
CA MET A 61 21.78 3.52 -12.20
C MET A 61 20.73 2.91 -13.12
N SER A 62 21.08 2.61 -14.36
CA SER A 62 20.20 1.84 -15.24
C SER A 62 20.35 0.34 -14.99
N CYS A 63 19.25 -0.40 -15.15
CA CYS A 63 19.21 -1.85 -15.13
C CYS A 63 18.62 -2.35 -16.43
N ASN A 64 19.22 -3.39 -17.02
CA ASN A 64 18.53 -4.20 -18.02
C ASN A 64 17.89 -5.40 -17.32
N ILE A 65 16.58 -5.36 -17.08
CA ILE A 65 15.82 -6.44 -16.43
C ILE A 65 15.21 -7.42 -17.43
N GLY A 66 15.35 -7.16 -18.73
CA GLY A 66 14.86 -8.01 -19.80
C GLY A 66 15.74 -9.26 -20.02
N ASP A 67 15.39 -10.05 -21.04
CA ASP A 67 16.01 -11.34 -21.33
C ASP A 67 17.10 -11.28 -22.43
N THR A 68 17.31 -10.11 -23.04
CA THR A 68 18.32 -9.88 -24.07
C THR A 68 19.14 -8.61 -23.83
N PRO A 69 20.39 -8.52 -24.33
CA PRO A 69 21.21 -7.32 -24.17
C PRO A 69 20.62 -6.08 -24.85
N LEU A 70 20.59 -4.96 -24.14
CA LEU A 70 20.16 -3.65 -24.64
C LEU A 70 21.31 -2.95 -25.38
N LEU A 71 20.99 -2.23 -26.46
CA LEU A 71 21.92 -1.43 -27.23
C LEU A 71 22.38 -0.17 -26.48
N TRP A 72 23.68 0.10 -26.52
CA TRP A 72 24.32 1.25 -25.85
C TRP A 72 25.36 1.94 -26.74
N GLN A 73 25.05 2.05 -28.03
CA GLN A 73 26.01 2.47 -29.06
C GLN A 73 26.21 4.00 -29.07
N GLY A 74 27.22 4.48 -28.33
CA GLY A 74 27.47 5.91 -28.10
C GLY A 74 27.53 6.83 -29.34
N SER A 75 27.92 6.31 -30.51
CA SER A 75 28.05 7.06 -31.77
C SER A 75 26.84 7.00 -32.70
N THR A 76 25.82 6.20 -32.40
CA THR A 76 24.61 6.02 -33.23
C THR A 76 23.37 6.50 -32.49
N ASN A 77 22.18 6.42 -33.09
CA ASN A 77 20.93 6.68 -32.39
C ASN A 77 20.46 5.51 -31.50
N LEU A 78 21.21 4.41 -31.42
CA LEU A 78 20.90 3.21 -30.63
C LEU A 78 21.58 3.26 -29.24
N LYS A 79 21.57 4.44 -28.63
CA LYS A 79 22.05 4.69 -27.26
C LYS A 79 20.89 5.22 -26.43
N PRO A 80 20.86 4.99 -25.11
CA PRO A 80 19.85 5.65 -24.31
C PRO A 80 20.07 7.17 -24.22
N VAL A 81 18.95 7.89 -24.14
CA VAL A 81 18.92 9.29 -23.67
C VAL A 81 18.21 9.35 -22.33
N ILE A 82 18.67 10.21 -21.43
CA ILE A 82 18.23 10.22 -20.04
C ILE A 82 17.65 11.59 -19.69
N GLY A 83 16.36 11.63 -19.36
CA GLY A 83 15.68 12.82 -18.85
C GLY A 83 15.82 12.95 -17.33
N MET A 84 15.86 14.18 -16.83
CA MET A 84 15.80 14.48 -15.41
C MET A 84 14.75 15.56 -15.17
N ASN A 85 13.85 15.31 -14.22
CA ASN A 85 12.76 16.24 -13.88
C ASN A 85 12.74 16.49 -12.36
N MET A 86 12.13 17.60 -11.95
CA MET A 86 11.90 17.93 -10.55
C MET A 86 10.47 18.41 -10.32
N PHE A 87 9.87 17.94 -9.24
CA PHE A 87 8.49 18.19 -8.86
C PHE A 87 8.41 18.69 -7.42
N ARG A 88 7.32 19.41 -7.13
CA ARG A 88 6.98 19.93 -5.81
C ARG A 88 5.54 19.55 -5.48
N LEU A 89 5.32 18.99 -4.29
CA LEU A 89 4.00 18.91 -3.68
C LEU A 89 3.89 20.01 -2.61
N LYS A 90 2.99 20.97 -2.83
CA LYS A 90 2.73 22.06 -1.87
C LYS A 90 1.25 22.41 -1.90
N ASP A 91 0.62 22.50 -0.73
CA ASP A 91 -0.79 22.89 -0.58
C ASP A 91 -1.73 22.07 -1.48
N GLY A 92 -1.52 20.74 -1.55
CA GLY A 92 -2.32 19.83 -2.39
C GLY A 92 -2.01 19.87 -3.89
N ARG A 93 -0.98 20.63 -4.31
CA ARG A 93 -0.61 20.80 -5.73
C ARG A 93 0.67 20.07 -6.04
N PHE A 94 0.59 19.08 -6.92
CA PHE A 94 1.75 18.37 -7.45
C PHE A 94 2.18 18.99 -8.78
N GLU A 95 3.21 19.82 -8.76
CA GLU A 95 3.66 20.64 -9.89
C GLU A 95 5.07 20.21 -10.36
N GLN A 96 5.30 20.12 -11.67
CA GLN A 96 6.66 20.00 -12.20
C GLN A 96 7.31 21.38 -12.24
N ILE A 97 8.31 21.58 -11.39
CA ILE A 97 9.01 22.86 -11.23
C ILE A 97 10.31 22.96 -12.03
N GLY A 98 10.73 21.85 -12.64
CA GLY A 98 11.92 21.84 -13.48
C GLY A 98 12.06 20.63 -14.38
N GLN A 99 12.82 20.85 -15.45
CA GLN A 99 13.22 19.82 -16.40
C GLN A 99 14.65 20.06 -16.87
N SER A 100 15.27 19.03 -17.44
CA SER A 100 16.58 19.12 -18.09
C SER A 100 16.48 18.90 -19.60
N TRP A 101 17.53 19.26 -20.33
CA TRP A 101 17.83 18.56 -21.59
C TRP A 101 18.21 17.11 -21.31
N LEU A 102 18.22 16.27 -22.33
CA LEU A 102 18.52 14.86 -22.16
C LEU A 102 20.01 14.62 -22.12
N LYS A 103 20.46 13.73 -21.24
CA LYS A 103 21.82 13.21 -21.26
C LYS A 103 21.94 12.10 -22.29
N TRP A 104 22.86 12.24 -23.24
CA TRP A 104 23.14 11.25 -24.27
C TRP A 104 24.19 10.27 -23.76
N ALA A 105 23.81 8.99 -23.61
CA ALA A 105 24.70 7.93 -23.14
C ALA A 105 25.87 7.71 -24.11
N PHE A 106 26.94 7.07 -23.64
CA PHE A 106 28.16 6.92 -24.45
C PHE A 106 28.88 5.59 -24.32
N THR A 107 28.77 4.94 -23.17
CA THR A 107 29.25 3.59 -22.93
C THR A 107 28.50 3.03 -21.73
N ALA A 108 28.09 1.77 -21.80
CA ALA A 108 27.60 1.05 -20.64
C ALA A 108 28.80 0.52 -19.84
N LEU A 109 28.76 0.72 -18.53
CA LEU A 109 29.38 -0.18 -17.57
C LEU A 109 28.43 -1.37 -17.35
N ALA A 110 29.00 -2.48 -16.89
CA ALA A 110 28.25 -3.71 -16.65
C ALA A 110 28.61 -4.25 -15.27
N GLN A 111 27.82 -3.87 -14.27
CA GLN A 111 27.98 -4.28 -12.86
C GLN A 111 26.81 -5.17 -12.40
N ASN A 112 26.95 -5.81 -11.23
CA ASN A 112 25.99 -6.76 -10.68
C ASN A 112 24.91 -6.12 -9.78
N TRP A 113 24.62 -4.82 -9.92
CA TRP A 113 23.71 -4.16 -8.97
C TRP A 113 22.25 -4.64 -9.14
N CYS A 114 21.81 -4.88 -10.39
CA CYS A 114 20.44 -5.31 -10.69
C CYS A 114 20.25 -6.83 -10.55
N GLY A 115 21.35 -7.59 -10.42
CA GLY A 115 21.36 -9.04 -10.42
C GLY A 115 22.70 -9.59 -10.89
N THR A 116 22.77 -10.89 -11.18
CA THR A 116 23.99 -11.49 -11.74
C THR A 116 24.14 -11.05 -13.20
N CYS A 117 25.04 -10.11 -13.46
CA CYS A 117 25.23 -9.49 -14.77
C CYS A 117 25.79 -10.49 -15.79
N ILE A 118 25.06 -10.64 -16.90
CA ILE A 118 25.48 -11.39 -18.08
C ILE A 118 26.19 -10.40 -19.01
N ASN A 119 27.44 -10.10 -18.69
CA ASN A 119 28.20 -9.04 -19.36
C ASN A 119 28.55 -9.42 -20.81
N PRO A 120 28.15 -8.62 -21.82
CA PRO A 120 28.43 -8.89 -23.24
C PRO A 120 29.88 -8.57 -23.65
N GLY A 121 30.72 -8.13 -22.72
CA GLY A 121 32.15 -7.86 -22.92
C GLY A 121 32.46 -6.56 -23.68
N THR A 122 31.44 -5.77 -24.04
CA THR A 122 31.57 -4.51 -24.79
C THR A 122 30.83 -3.39 -24.06
N GLY A 123 31.33 -2.15 -24.14
CA GLY A 123 30.63 -0.98 -23.62
C GLY A 123 29.49 -0.47 -24.52
N SER A 124 29.26 -1.14 -25.65
CA SER A 124 28.21 -0.82 -26.63
C SER A 124 26.89 -1.55 -26.38
N LEU A 125 26.82 -2.35 -25.31
CA LEU A 125 25.64 -3.11 -24.90
C LEU A 125 25.54 -3.09 -23.37
N LEU A 126 24.32 -3.03 -22.84
CA LEU A 126 24.06 -3.37 -21.43
C LEU A 126 23.49 -4.79 -21.36
N GLY A 127 24.26 -5.70 -20.77
CA GLY A 127 23.86 -7.11 -20.64
C GLY A 127 22.66 -7.34 -19.75
N VAL A 128 22.06 -8.51 -19.85
CA VAL A 128 20.95 -8.95 -18.99
C VAL A 128 21.39 -8.92 -17.52
N ASN A 129 20.52 -8.38 -16.65
CA ASN A 129 20.77 -8.14 -15.21
C ASN A 129 21.96 -7.21 -14.91
N CYS A 130 22.58 -6.60 -15.93
CA CYS A 130 23.68 -5.69 -15.73
C CYS A 130 23.18 -4.30 -15.37
N SER A 131 24.02 -3.59 -14.60
CA SER A 131 23.79 -2.21 -14.23
C SER A 131 24.85 -1.26 -14.77
N ASP A 132 24.43 -0.06 -15.19
CA ASP A 132 25.31 1.04 -15.62
C ASP A 132 25.10 2.29 -14.73
N PRO A 133 26.08 2.66 -13.88
CA PRO A 133 26.02 3.89 -13.11
C PRO A 133 26.56 5.10 -13.89
N TYR A 134 25.72 6.11 -14.05
CA TYR A 134 26.15 7.47 -14.36
C TYR A 134 26.02 8.38 -13.16
N SER A 135 27.13 9.01 -12.74
CA SER A 135 27.10 10.00 -11.66
C SER A 135 26.36 11.28 -12.08
N ALA A 136 25.92 12.06 -11.10
CA ALA A 136 25.30 13.36 -11.35
C ALA A 136 26.24 14.27 -12.16
N SER A 137 27.55 14.15 -11.93
CA SER A 137 28.56 14.90 -12.70
C SER A 137 28.57 14.54 -14.19
N LEU A 138 28.47 13.25 -14.53
CA LEU A 138 28.39 12.79 -15.91
C LEU A 138 27.08 13.21 -16.56
N ASN A 139 25.97 13.06 -15.84
CA ASN A 139 24.64 13.44 -16.33
C ASN A 139 24.49 14.96 -16.52
N GLY A 140 25.16 15.79 -15.72
CA GLY A 140 25.19 17.24 -15.87
C GLY A 140 26.26 17.79 -16.83
N THR A 141 26.96 16.93 -17.59
CA THR A 141 28.02 17.37 -18.51
C THR A 141 27.44 17.92 -19.82
N GLN A 142 27.59 19.23 -20.03
CA GLN A 142 26.96 19.98 -21.12
C GLN A 142 27.25 19.46 -22.53
N SER A 143 28.48 18.99 -22.81
CA SER A 143 28.81 18.41 -24.12
C SER A 143 28.05 17.12 -24.46
N ARG A 144 27.30 16.57 -23.50
CA ARG A 144 26.48 15.36 -23.64
C ARG A 144 24.99 15.65 -23.37
N LEU A 145 24.60 16.92 -23.24
CA LEU A 145 23.22 17.32 -23.07
C LEU A 145 22.66 17.77 -24.42
N GLY A 146 21.50 17.23 -24.81
CA GLY A 146 20.82 17.55 -26.06
C GLY A 146 19.33 17.80 -25.85
N PRO A 147 18.70 18.63 -26.71
CA PRO A 147 17.32 19.06 -26.52
C PRO A 147 16.34 17.87 -26.52
N LYS A 148 15.26 17.96 -25.73
CA LYS A 148 14.15 17.00 -25.72
C LYS A 148 13.38 17.02 -27.03
N SER A 149 13.29 18.18 -27.71
CA SER A 149 12.50 18.36 -28.93
C SER A 149 12.92 17.52 -30.14
N VAL A 150 14.14 16.98 -30.16
CA VAL A 150 14.61 16.12 -31.26
C VAL A 150 14.30 14.64 -31.05
N VAL A 151 13.68 14.29 -29.93
CA VAL A 151 13.36 12.90 -29.55
C VAL A 151 11.86 12.67 -29.67
N ASN A 152 11.49 11.66 -30.46
CA ASN A 152 10.19 11.03 -30.35
C ASN A 152 10.26 9.99 -29.23
N ALA A 153 9.68 10.25 -28.07
CA ALA A 153 9.77 9.36 -26.91
C ALA A 153 8.96 8.07 -27.05
N PHE A 154 7.88 8.07 -27.83
CA PHE A 154 7.08 6.86 -28.06
C PHE A 154 7.86 5.83 -28.87
N THR A 155 8.51 6.25 -29.97
CA THR A 155 9.32 5.34 -30.80
C THR A 155 10.79 5.29 -30.37
N ALA A 156 11.19 6.16 -29.44
CA ALA A 156 12.58 6.45 -29.08
C ALA A 156 13.51 6.69 -30.29
N VAL A 157 13.00 7.32 -31.35
CA VAL A 157 13.78 7.66 -32.55
C VAL A 157 14.28 9.10 -32.47
N PHE A 158 15.58 9.29 -32.68
CA PHE A 158 16.25 10.59 -32.70
C PHE A 158 17.54 10.55 -33.54
N PRO A 159 18.13 11.72 -33.90
CA PRO A 159 19.37 11.77 -34.66
C PRO A 159 20.58 11.19 -33.90
N ALA A 160 21.64 10.76 -34.59
CA ALA A 160 22.84 10.22 -33.93
C ALA A 160 23.66 11.27 -33.14
N SER A 161 23.49 12.55 -33.49
CA SER A 161 24.15 13.72 -32.88
C SER A 161 23.13 14.78 -32.46
N HIS A 162 23.54 15.69 -31.58
CA HIS A 162 22.68 16.74 -31.04
C HIS A 162 23.39 18.10 -30.99
N ALA A 163 22.60 19.17 -30.91
CA ALA A 163 23.12 20.47 -30.53
C ALA A 163 23.60 20.44 -29.07
N VAL A 164 24.70 21.14 -28.80
CA VAL A 164 25.25 21.31 -27.45
C VAL A 164 24.69 22.61 -26.87
N PRO A 165 24.28 22.64 -25.59
CA PRO A 165 23.81 23.87 -24.95
C PRO A 165 24.93 24.93 -24.88
N GLY A 166 24.54 26.15 -24.50
CA GLY A 166 25.50 27.21 -24.18
C GLY A 166 26.49 26.83 -23.05
N SER A 167 27.48 27.68 -22.81
CA SER A 167 28.50 27.46 -21.78
C SER A 167 28.14 28.02 -20.40
N GLY A 168 26.95 28.58 -20.22
CA GLY A 168 26.47 29.10 -18.95
C GLY A 168 26.29 28.00 -17.91
N THR A 169 26.37 28.35 -16.62
CA THR A 169 26.27 27.41 -15.49
C THR A 169 25.00 26.55 -15.53
N VAL A 170 23.90 27.07 -16.07
CA VAL A 170 22.60 26.38 -16.06
C VAL A 170 22.27 25.67 -17.37
N ASP A 171 22.98 25.95 -18.46
CA ASP A 171 22.52 25.58 -19.80
C ASP A 171 22.45 24.05 -19.98
N GLY A 172 21.30 23.56 -20.45
CA GLY A 172 20.97 22.15 -20.67
C GLY A 172 20.76 21.31 -19.40
N ARG A 173 21.19 21.78 -18.22
CA ARG A 173 21.03 21.04 -16.96
C ARG A 173 19.58 21.09 -16.49
N LEU A 174 19.25 20.34 -15.43
CA LEU A 174 17.95 20.45 -14.76
C LEU A 174 17.82 21.86 -14.18
N GLN A 175 16.97 22.69 -14.80
CA GLN A 175 16.74 24.07 -14.38
C GLN A 175 15.48 24.16 -13.54
N VAL A 176 15.59 24.87 -12.41
CA VAL A 176 14.48 25.10 -11.47
C VAL A 176 14.52 26.56 -11.03
N LEU A 177 13.36 27.22 -10.89
CA LEU A 177 13.32 28.58 -10.37
C LEU A 177 13.73 28.61 -8.89
N THR A 178 14.53 29.60 -8.52
CA THR A 178 14.97 29.80 -7.14
C THR A 178 13.78 29.99 -6.18
N THR A 179 12.73 30.67 -6.63
CA THR A 179 11.51 30.92 -5.85
C THR A 179 10.72 29.65 -5.57
N ASP A 180 10.81 28.63 -6.41
CA ASP A 180 10.13 27.35 -6.18
C ASP A 180 10.86 26.45 -5.19
N MET A 181 12.15 26.73 -4.96
CA MET A 181 13.03 25.96 -4.12
C MET A 181 13.29 26.59 -2.75
N ASP A 182 13.04 27.90 -2.61
CA ASP A 182 13.29 28.63 -1.36
C ASP A 182 12.42 28.06 -0.23
N PRO A 183 13.03 27.42 0.80
CA PRO A 183 12.26 26.81 1.90
C PRO A 183 11.43 27.83 2.70
N ASN A 184 11.79 29.12 2.67
CA ASN A 184 11.02 30.16 3.35
C ASN A 184 9.76 30.55 2.58
N GLN A 185 9.77 30.42 1.24
CA GLN A 185 8.60 30.68 0.39
C GLN A 185 7.73 29.43 0.23
N ASN A 186 8.33 28.26 0.44
CA ASN A 186 7.71 26.95 0.22
C ASN A 186 7.67 26.13 1.51
N VAL A 187 7.24 26.75 2.61
CA VAL A 187 7.07 26.08 3.89
C VAL A 187 6.12 24.89 3.72
N GLY A 188 6.54 23.72 4.19
CA GLY A 188 5.76 22.48 4.11
C GLY A 188 5.77 21.80 2.74
N ALA A 189 6.53 22.31 1.75
CA ALA A 189 6.64 21.65 0.46
C ALA A 189 7.51 20.39 0.50
N LEU A 190 7.07 19.35 -0.21
CA LEU A 190 7.85 18.16 -0.50
C LEU A 190 8.39 18.25 -1.93
N TYR A 191 9.58 17.68 -2.16
CA TYR A 191 10.23 17.75 -3.47
C TYR A 191 10.62 16.36 -3.94
N PHE A 192 10.46 16.13 -5.24
CA PHE A 192 10.71 14.85 -5.87
C PHE A 192 11.57 15.05 -7.11
N ILE A 193 12.47 14.11 -7.36
CA ILE A 193 13.25 14.04 -8.58
C ILE A 193 12.82 12.81 -9.38
N GLU A 194 12.99 12.88 -10.69
CA GLU A 194 12.72 11.76 -11.60
C GLU A 194 13.88 11.60 -12.57
N GLY A 195 14.25 10.35 -12.84
CA GLY A 195 15.06 9.98 -13.99
C GLY A 195 14.24 9.12 -14.94
N GLN A 196 14.47 9.26 -16.25
CA GLN A 196 13.84 8.41 -17.26
C GLN A 196 14.82 8.06 -18.36
N TYR A 197 14.93 6.78 -18.72
CA TYR A 197 15.70 6.32 -19.88
C TYR A 197 14.78 6.16 -21.08
N VAL A 198 15.24 6.57 -22.26
CA VAL A 198 14.50 6.36 -23.51
C VAL A 198 15.46 5.73 -24.52
N THR A 199 15.10 4.56 -25.04
CA THR A 199 15.90 3.82 -26.02
C THR A 199 15.01 3.04 -26.98
N GLN A 200 15.48 2.88 -28.22
CA GLN A 200 14.67 2.40 -29.33
C GLN A 200 14.31 0.92 -29.22
N ASP A 201 15.24 0.10 -28.79
CA ASP A 201 15.07 -1.35 -28.66
C ASP A 201 14.10 -1.75 -27.54
N ASP A 202 14.15 -1.07 -26.40
CA ASP A 202 13.18 -1.20 -25.30
C ASP A 202 11.75 -0.80 -25.72
N MET A 203 11.62 0.31 -26.47
CA MET A 203 10.33 0.73 -27.02
C MET A 203 9.80 -0.25 -28.08
N ASN A 204 10.66 -0.78 -28.95
CA ASN A 204 10.28 -1.70 -30.01
C ASN A 204 9.75 -3.04 -29.47
N THR A 205 10.16 -3.44 -28.28
CA THR A 205 9.67 -4.66 -27.61
C THR A 205 8.46 -4.40 -26.72
N GLY A 206 8.04 -3.15 -26.56
CA GLY A 206 6.89 -2.77 -25.74
C GLY A 206 7.19 -2.66 -24.24
N ASN A 207 8.47 -2.73 -23.83
CA ASN A 207 8.88 -2.65 -22.43
C ASN A 207 9.05 -1.20 -21.94
N GLY A 208 9.14 -0.21 -22.83
CA GLY A 208 9.44 1.19 -22.46
C GLY A 208 8.37 1.99 -21.68
N TYR A 209 7.47 1.34 -20.95
CA TYR A 209 6.48 1.97 -20.06
C TYR A 209 6.85 1.95 -18.56
N ASN A 210 7.99 1.35 -18.21
CA ASN A 210 8.54 1.25 -16.85
C ASN A 210 9.95 1.89 -16.74
N ASN A 211 10.37 2.69 -17.71
CA ASN A 211 11.73 3.23 -17.81
C ASN A 211 12.01 4.50 -17.00
N ALA A 212 11.11 4.83 -16.05
CA ALA A 212 11.23 5.95 -15.14
C ALA A 212 11.41 5.48 -13.69
N ALA A 213 11.95 6.34 -12.85
CA ALA A 213 11.90 6.18 -11.40
C ALA A 213 11.92 7.54 -10.73
N TRP A 214 11.35 7.61 -9.53
CA TRP A 214 11.33 8.83 -8.72
C TRP A 214 11.89 8.60 -7.32
N ARG A 215 12.26 9.70 -6.66
CA ARG A 215 12.72 9.71 -5.27
C ARG A 215 12.48 11.07 -4.63
N GLN A 216 12.04 11.10 -3.38
CA GLN A 216 11.95 12.33 -2.59
C GLN A 216 13.35 12.88 -2.26
N VAL A 217 13.47 14.21 -2.29
CA VAL A 217 14.67 14.95 -1.89
C VAL A 217 14.32 16.09 -0.94
N TRP A 218 15.27 16.46 -0.09
CA TRP A 218 15.15 17.59 0.82
C TRP A 218 15.98 18.77 0.33
N VAL A 219 15.39 19.96 0.40
CA VAL A 219 16.02 21.22 0.02
C VAL A 219 16.48 21.95 1.27
N ASN A 220 17.78 22.21 1.38
CA ASN A 220 18.33 22.97 2.50
C ASN A 220 18.30 24.49 2.25
N SER A 221 18.62 25.28 3.27
CA SER A 221 18.62 26.77 3.20
C SER A 221 19.59 27.36 2.17
N THR A 222 20.53 26.58 1.64
CA THR A 222 21.45 26.96 0.55
C THR A 222 21.03 26.41 -0.81
N LEU A 223 19.80 25.90 -0.90
CA LEU A 223 19.20 25.26 -2.08
C LEU A 223 19.93 23.99 -2.53
N GLY A 224 20.68 23.35 -1.62
CA GLY A 224 21.27 22.02 -1.86
C GLY A 224 20.23 20.93 -1.67
N LEU A 225 20.37 19.85 -2.46
CA LEU A 225 19.51 18.66 -2.38
C LEU A 225 20.17 17.58 -1.54
N SER A 226 19.37 16.82 -0.79
CA SER A 226 19.79 15.66 -0.01
C SER A 226 18.77 14.53 -0.16
N PHE A 227 19.23 13.28 -0.10
CA PHE A 227 18.37 12.09 0.02
C PHE A 227 18.00 11.77 1.47
N SER A 228 18.54 12.51 2.42
CA SER A 228 18.16 12.44 3.82
C SER A 228 17.61 13.78 4.31
N SER A 229 16.56 13.71 5.12
CA SER A 229 16.03 14.86 5.82
C SER A 229 17.00 15.35 6.90
N PRO A 230 16.87 16.60 7.39
CA PRO A 230 17.61 17.06 8.56
C PRO A 230 17.39 16.20 9.81
N ALA A 231 16.26 15.49 9.88
CA ALA A 231 15.89 14.58 10.95
C ALA A 231 16.34 13.13 10.70
N GLY A 232 17.08 12.85 9.62
CA GLY A 232 17.64 11.53 9.32
C GLY A 232 16.72 10.58 8.54
N LEU A 233 15.51 11.01 8.16
CA LEU A 233 14.62 10.22 7.31
C LEU A 233 15.23 10.06 5.91
N VAL A 234 15.11 8.88 5.31
CA VAL A 234 15.60 8.56 3.97
C VAL A 234 14.46 7.95 3.17
N ASP A 235 14.22 8.47 1.97
CA ASP A 235 13.36 7.81 0.98
C ASP A 235 14.21 6.92 0.06
N TYR A 236 13.63 5.88 -0.52
CA TYR A 236 14.29 4.99 -1.48
C TYR A 236 13.90 5.36 -2.92
N THR A 237 14.55 4.73 -3.90
CA THR A 237 14.14 4.93 -5.30
C THR A 237 12.90 4.09 -5.56
N HIS A 238 11.81 4.73 -5.98
CA HIS A 238 10.60 4.09 -6.48
C HIS A 238 10.83 3.78 -7.96
N ARG A 239 11.27 2.54 -8.21
CA ARG A 239 11.66 2.05 -9.54
C ARG A 239 10.41 1.83 -10.39
N GLU A 240 10.55 1.94 -11.70
CA GLU A 240 9.50 1.62 -12.68
C GLU A 240 8.28 2.54 -12.66
N GLU A 241 8.40 3.65 -11.93
CA GLU A 241 7.31 4.57 -11.63
C GLU A 241 7.65 6.00 -12.07
N PRO A 242 6.75 6.71 -12.77
CA PRO A 242 6.88 8.15 -12.95
C PRO A 242 6.57 8.92 -11.67
N ALA A 243 7.17 10.09 -11.50
CA ALA A 243 7.05 10.90 -10.28
C ALA A 243 5.62 11.37 -9.96
N ILE A 244 4.71 11.42 -10.93
CA ILE A 244 3.29 11.74 -10.65
C ILE A 244 2.65 10.78 -9.64
N LEU A 245 3.12 9.53 -9.56
CA LEU A 245 2.66 8.54 -8.58
C LEU A 245 3.02 8.94 -7.14
N ALA A 246 4.06 9.76 -6.94
CA ALA A 246 4.40 10.31 -5.63
C ALA A 246 3.25 11.15 -5.04
N TRP A 247 2.38 11.73 -5.86
CA TRP A 247 1.22 12.46 -5.34
C TRP A 247 0.28 11.54 -4.57
N GLN A 248 -0.05 10.37 -5.12
CA GLN A 248 -0.90 9.39 -4.45
C GLN A 248 -0.22 8.79 -3.21
N VAL A 249 1.11 8.59 -3.25
CA VAL A 249 1.84 8.12 -2.06
C VAL A 249 1.73 9.12 -0.90
N MET A 250 1.73 10.43 -1.20
CA MET A 250 1.65 11.49 -0.19
C MET A 250 0.21 11.86 0.20
N ASP A 251 -0.73 11.74 -0.74
CA ASP A 251 -2.17 11.96 -0.57
C ASP A 251 -2.92 10.77 -1.20
N PRO A 252 -3.20 9.71 -0.42
CA PRO A 252 -3.79 8.47 -0.95
C PRO A 252 -5.22 8.62 -1.48
N ALA A 253 -5.86 9.76 -1.20
CA ALA A 253 -7.16 10.11 -1.75
C ALA A 253 -7.07 10.61 -3.21
N VAL A 254 -5.86 10.79 -3.76
CA VAL A 254 -5.61 11.13 -5.17
C VAL A 254 -5.78 9.88 -6.05
N PRO A 255 -6.86 9.78 -6.85
CA PRO A 255 -6.92 8.82 -7.94
C PRO A 255 -5.93 9.19 -9.05
N ILE A 256 -5.26 8.18 -9.60
CA ILE A 256 -4.39 8.31 -10.77
C ILE A 256 -4.87 7.33 -11.84
N THR A 257 -5.11 7.83 -13.04
CA THR A 257 -5.56 7.06 -14.20
C THR A 257 -4.45 7.03 -15.27
N PRO A 258 -3.83 5.88 -15.55
CA PRO A 258 -2.99 5.73 -16.74
C PRO A 258 -3.87 5.78 -18.00
N ILE A 259 -3.42 6.52 -19.02
CA ILE A 259 -4.14 6.71 -20.28
C ILE A 259 -3.24 6.21 -21.40
N GLN A 260 -3.60 5.06 -21.97
CA GLN A 260 -2.94 4.56 -23.17
C GLN A 260 -3.58 5.19 -24.40
N ILE A 261 -2.79 5.92 -25.19
CA ILE A 261 -3.25 6.43 -26.48
C ILE A 261 -3.12 5.27 -27.50
N PRO A 262 -4.17 4.93 -28.25
CA PRO A 262 -4.11 3.85 -29.24
C PRO A 262 -2.98 4.06 -30.25
N ASP A 263 -2.20 3.00 -30.48
CA ASP A 263 -1.01 2.99 -31.36
C ASP A 263 0.02 4.09 -31.05
N GLU A 264 0.07 4.54 -29.79
CA GLU A 264 0.88 5.65 -29.35
C GLU A 264 1.30 5.51 -27.88
N GLY A 265 1.82 6.58 -27.27
CA GLY A 265 2.36 6.57 -25.93
C GLY A 265 1.30 6.69 -24.83
N ARG A 266 1.79 6.87 -23.61
CA ARG A 266 1.03 6.90 -22.38
C ARG A 266 1.04 8.29 -21.74
N LEU A 267 -0.08 8.62 -21.10
CA LEU A 267 -0.23 9.75 -20.19
C LEU A 267 -0.68 9.24 -18.81
N TYR A 268 -0.58 10.08 -17.79
CA TYR A 268 -1.16 9.85 -16.47
C TYR A 268 -1.96 11.07 -16.07
N LEU A 269 -3.22 10.87 -15.67
CA LEU A 269 -4.07 11.91 -15.11
C LEU A 269 -4.27 11.64 -13.63
N ALA A 270 -3.85 12.58 -12.79
CA ALA A 270 -4.13 12.60 -11.36
C ALA A 270 -5.04 13.79 -11.04
N TRP A 271 -5.93 13.65 -10.06
CA TRP A 271 -6.76 14.76 -9.64
C TRP A 271 -7.17 14.67 -8.16
N ARG A 272 -7.44 15.83 -7.56
CA ARG A 272 -7.94 15.92 -6.19
C ARG A 272 -8.86 17.13 -6.03
N ALA A 273 -9.89 16.98 -5.21
CA ALA A 273 -10.83 18.02 -4.84
C ALA A 273 -10.73 18.26 -3.33
N TYR A 274 -10.41 19.47 -2.93
CA TYR A 274 -10.24 19.87 -1.54
C TYR A 274 -11.39 20.76 -1.12
N ARG A 275 -12.14 20.36 -0.10
CA ARG A 275 -13.19 21.20 0.46
C ARG A 275 -12.58 22.35 1.25
N VAL A 276 -12.95 23.57 0.90
CA VAL A 276 -12.44 24.82 1.51
C VAL A 276 -13.53 25.67 2.14
N GLY A 277 -14.78 25.21 2.10
CA GLY A 277 -15.93 25.83 2.75
C GLY A 277 -17.14 24.91 2.72
N ALA A 278 -18.27 25.36 3.28
CA ALA A 278 -19.48 24.54 3.43
C ALA A 278 -20.05 23.98 2.12
N SER A 279 -19.79 24.64 0.98
CA SER A 279 -20.10 24.12 -0.36
C SER A 279 -19.05 24.53 -1.41
N THR A 280 -17.85 24.92 -0.96
CA THR A 280 -16.79 25.43 -1.84
C THR A 280 -15.64 24.45 -1.89
N TRP A 281 -15.15 24.18 -3.10
CA TRP A 281 -14.11 23.19 -3.39
C TRP A 281 -13.01 23.80 -4.26
N ASP A 282 -11.76 23.45 -3.95
CA ASP A 282 -10.61 23.61 -4.84
C ASP A 282 -10.40 22.31 -5.61
N TYR A 283 -10.29 22.42 -6.92
CA TYR A 283 -9.98 21.30 -7.80
C TYR A 283 -8.58 21.46 -8.35
N GLU A 284 -7.78 20.41 -8.24
CA GLU A 284 -6.43 20.33 -8.76
C GLU A 284 -6.29 19.08 -9.64
N PHE A 285 -5.90 19.29 -10.90
CA PHE A 285 -5.59 18.22 -11.85
C PHE A 285 -4.12 18.31 -12.22
N ALA A 286 -3.47 17.16 -12.40
CA ALA A 286 -2.12 17.03 -12.93
C ALA A 286 -2.15 16.03 -14.09
N LEU A 287 -1.79 16.49 -15.29
CA LEU A 287 -1.69 15.64 -16.47
C LEU A 287 -0.23 15.51 -16.87
N TYR A 288 0.33 14.32 -16.71
CA TYR A 288 1.70 14.00 -17.08
C TYR A 288 1.74 13.26 -18.41
N ASN A 289 2.51 13.78 -19.36
CA ASN A 289 2.80 13.07 -20.60
C ASN A 289 4.08 12.25 -20.43
N TYR A 290 3.92 10.92 -20.30
CA TYR A 290 5.04 10.00 -20.06
C TYR A 290 5.91 9.85 -21.30
N ASN A 291 5.32 9.46 -22.43
CA ASN A 291 6.05 9.25 -23.70
C ASN A 291 5.24 9.54 -24.97
N SER A 292 4.03 10.10 -24.88
CA SER A 292 3.22 10.44 -26.06
C SER A 292 3.87 11.54 -26.92
N HIS A 293 4.18 11.19 -28.17
CA HIS A 293 4.60 12.14 -29.19
C HIS A 293 3.43 12.97 -29.75
N ARG A 294 2.22 12.41 -29.79
CA ARG A 294 0.98 13.11 -30.18
C ARG A 294 0.74 14.34 -29.31
N SER A 295 1.18 14.30 -28.05
CA SER A 295 1.05 15.40 -27.08
C SER A 295 -0.41 15.80 -26.84
N VAL A 296 -0.67 16.63 -25.83
CA VAL A 296 -2.04 17.15 -25.56
C VAL A 296 -2.09 18.64 -25.85
N GLY A 297 -3.16 19.07 -26.52
CA GLY A 297 -3.39 20.45 -26.95
C GLY A 297 -4.57 21.14 -26.26
N ALA A 298 -5.48 20.36 -25.66
CA ALA A 298 -6.52 20.90 -24.79
C ALA A 298 -6.91 19.92 -23.68
N PHE A 299 -7.36 20.47 -22.55
CA PHE A 299 -7.91 19.77 -21.41
C PHE A 299 -9.30 20.34 -21.12
N ARG A 300 -10.31 19.47 -21.05
CA ARG A 300 -11.72 19.85 -21.01
C ARG A 300 -12.46 19.10 -19.90
N ILE A 301 -13.22 19.83 -19.10
CA ILE A 301 -14.06 19.28 -18.04
C ILE A 301 -15.53 19.59 -18.39
N PRO A 302 -16.32 18.61 -18.82
CA PRO A 302 -17.77 18.75 -18.89
C PRO A 302 -18.32 19.07 -17.50
N LEU A 303 -18.94 20.25 -17.35
CA LEU A 303 -19.44 20.74 -16.08
C LEU A 303 -20.63 21.67 -16.32
N VAL A 304 -21.83 21.24 -15.93
CA VAL A 304 -23.05 22.05 -16.03
C VAL A 304 -23.35 22.66 -14.67
N THR A 305 -23.05 23.95 -14.52
CA THR A 305 -23.30 24.73 -13.31
C THR A 305 -23.54 26.20 -13.64
N ASP A 306 -24.08 26.99 -12.71
CA ASP A 306 -24.19 28.43 -12.91
C ASP A 306 -22.78 29.04 -13.08
N PRO A 307 -22.52 29.91 -14.07
CA PRO A 307 -21.18 30.51 -14.24
C PRO A 307 -20.66 31.26 -13.01
N GLY A 308 -21.56 31.79 -12.17
CA GLY A 308 -21.21 32.42 -10.89
C GLY A 308 -20.66 31.46 -9.83
N ASN A 309 -20.80 30.15 -10.04
CA ASN A 309 -20.24 29.12 -9.18
C ASN A 309 -18.76 28.86 -9.45
N ILE A 310 -18.22 29.23 -10.62
CA ILE A 310 -16.79 29.14 -10.91
C ILE A 310 -16.11 30.40 -10.36
N LEU A 311 -15.39 30.26 -9.25
CA LEU A 311 -14.83 31.37 -8.49
C LEU A 311 -13.43 31.77 -8.96
N SER A 312 -12.64 30.81 -9.43
CA SER A 312 -11.32 31.06 -10.02
C SER A 312 -10.93 29.93 -10.95
N VAL A 313 -10.04 30.24 -11.90
CA VAL A 313 -9.48 29.30 -12.87
C VAL A 313 -7.98 29.58 -12.96
N GLY A 314 -7.16 28.53 -12.97
CA GLY A 314 -5.71 28.63 -12.99
C GLY A 314 -5.07 27.53 -13.84
N PHE A 315 -3.82 27.76 -14.20
CA PHE A 315 -3.00 26.87 -15.02
C PHE A 315 -1.55 26.98 -14.54
N HIS A 316 -0.79 25.90 -14.68
CA HIS A 316 0.66 25.90 -14.50
C HIS A 316 1.31 24.87 -15.42
N ASP A 317 2.41 25.25 -16.03
CA ASP A 317 3.28 24.39 -16.83
C ASP A 317 4.74 24.54 -16.39
N VAL A 318 5.59 23.63 -16.87
CA VAL A 318 7.04 23.72 -16.69
C VAL A 318 7.63 24.57 -17.82
N PHE A 319 8.51 25.52 -17.49
CA PHE A 319 9.14 26.35 -18.51
C PHE A 319 10.14 25.55 -19.38
N TYR A 320 10.20 25.88 -20.66
CA TYR A 320 11.22 25.41 -21.58
C TYR A 320 12.46 26.32 -21.54
N HIS A 321 13.65 25.76 -21.73
CA HIS A 321 14.89 26.52 -21.59
C HIS A 321 15.99 26.06 -22.55
N SER A 322 17.11 26.78 -22.51
CA SER A 322 18.34 26.49 -23.27
C SER A 322 18.18 26.41 -24.78
N GLY A 323 17.11 27.00 -25.34
CA GLY A 323 16.88 27.06 -26.78
C GLY A 323 15.97 25.96 -27.32
N GLU A 324 15.18 25.30 -26.47
CA GLU A 324 14.02 24.53 -26.95
C GLU A 324 13.11 25.41 -27.84
N PRO A 325 12.52 24.86 -28.92
CA PRO A 325 11.82 25.65 -29.93
C PRO A 325 10.38 25.99 -29.52
N TYR A 326 9.90 25.46 -28.40
CA TYR A 326 8.51 25.56 -27.99
C TYR A 326 8.19 26.93 -27.40
N ASP A 327 7.02 27.43 -27.75
CA ASP A 327 6.35 28.54 -27.10
C ASP A 327 6.03 28.17 -25.64
N GLY A 328 6.15 29.14 -24.74
CA GLY A 328 5.86 29.01 -23.31
C GLY A 328 4.61 29.80 -22.91
N ALA A 329 3.71 30.09 -23.85
CA ALA A 329 2.45 30.77 -23.54
C ALA A 329 1.48 29.85 -22.79
N ASP A 330 1.11 30.25 -21.58
CA ASP A 330 0.13 29.58 -20.73
C ASP A 330 -1.21 29.37 -21.43
N TRP A 331 -1.92 28.30 -21.06
CA TRP A 331 -3.23 28.01 -21.63
C TRP A 331 -4.29 28.85 -20.91
N PRO A 332 -5.05 29.69 -21.62
CA PRO A 332 -6.17 30.39 -21.00
C PRO A 332 -7.25 29.37 -20.61
N GLY A 333 -7.74 29.47 -19.37
CA GLY A 333 -8.89 28.70 -18.91
C GLY A 333 -10.19 29.49 -19.07
N ALA A 334 -11.22 28.88 -19.64
CA ALA A 334 -12.52 29.52 -19.87
C ALA A 334 -13.68 28.56 -19.58
N TYR A 335 -14.73 29.07 -18.95
CA TYR A 335 -16.00 28.38 -18.73
C TYR A 335 -17.08 28.98 -19.63
N ASP A 336 -17.80 28.15 -20.39
CA ASP A 336 -18.84 28.60 -21.32
C ASP A 336 -20.28 28.33 -20.86
N GLY A 337 -20.45 27.73 -19.67
CA GLY A 337 -21.75 27.31 -19.13
C GLY A 337 -22.03 25.80 -19.28
N ALA A 338 -21.19 25.07 -20.01
CA ALA A 338 -21.28 23.62 -20.16
C ALA A 338 -19.93 22.91 -19.99
N GLU A 339 -18.82 23.59 -20.25
CA GLU A 339 -17.47 23.03 -20.17
C GLU A 339 -16.48 24.07 -19.63
N LEU A 340 -15.58 23.61 -18.77
CA LEU A 340 -14.37 24.35 -18.40
C LEU A 340 -13.19 23.80 -19.19
N ALA A 341 -12.56 24.65 -20.01
CA ALA A 341 -11.52 24.21 -20.93
C ALA A 341 -10.26 25.09 -20.88
N TRP A 342 -9.11 24.44 -21.07
CA TRP A 342 -7.82 25.07 -21.34
C TRP A 342 -7.29 24.53 -22.65
N ALA A 343 -6.76 25.39 -23.51
CA ALA A 343 -6.20 24.97 -24.80
C ALA A 343 -5.03 25.84 -25.24
N THR A 344 -4.05 25.20 -25.90
CA THR A 344 -2.99 25.92 -26.61
C THR A 344 -3.40 26.31 -28.03
N THR A 345 -2.54 27.05 -28.72
CA THR A 345 -2.72 27.36 -30.14
C THR A 345 -2.71 26.06 -30.97
N PRO A 346 -3.67 25.79 -31.87
CA PRO A 346 -3.73 24.53 -32.62
C PRO A 346 -2.46 24.22 -33.44
N TYR A 347 -2.15 22.93 -33.59
CA TYR A 347 -0.96 22.46 -34.32
C TYR A 347 -0.87 22.99 -35.76
N ALA A 348 -2.01 23.10 -36.45
CA ALA A 348 -2.07 23.64 -37.82
C ALA A 348 -1.62 25.10 -37.91
N THR A 349 -1.71 25.86 -36.81
CA THR A 349 -1.31 27.27 -36.73
C THR A 349 0.12 27.42 -36.20
N ASN A 350 0.46 26.70 -35.14
CA ASN A 350 1.79 26.73 -34.55
C ASN A 350 2.20 25.34 -34.05
N GLN A 351 3.07 24.65 -34.78
CA GLN A 351 3.56 23.32 -34.40
C GLN A 351 4.42 23.34 -33.13
N ASN A 352 4.97 24.51 -32.79
CA ASN A 352 5.75 24.77 -31.59
C ASN A 352 4.92 25.41 -30.48
N ALA A 353 3.59 25.43 -30.59
CA ALA A 353 2.74 25.88 -29.49
C ALA A 353 3.04 25.06 -28.22
N ASN A 354 2.65 25.64 -27.09
CA ASN A 354 2.86 25.10 -25.76
C ASN A 354 2.01 23.84 -25.48
N ALA A 355 2.08 22.81 -26.32
CA ALA A 355 1.42 21.54 -26.08
C ALA A 355 2.11 20.77 -24.94
N LEU A 356 1.36 19.96 -24.19
CA LEU A 356 1.92 19.08 -23.16
C LEU A 356 2.81 18.01 -23.81
N ARG A 357 4.13 18.23 -23.82
CA ARG A 357 5.13 17.35 -24.45
C ARG A 357 5.55 16.23 -23.52
N TRP A 358 6.15 15.18 -24.08
CA TRP A 358 6.65 14.06 -23.29
C TRP A 358 7.66 14.51 -22.21
N GLY A 359 7.63 13.82 -21.07
CA GLY A 359 8.42 14.17 -19.89
C GLY A 359 8.05 15.53 -19.29
N THR A 360 6.82 16.02 -19.53
CA THR A 360 6.28 17.24 -18.91
C THR A 360 4.90 17.02 -18.27
N LEU A 361 4.60 17.76 -17.20
CA LEU A 361 3.36 17.72 -16.41
C LEU A 361 2.75 19.11 -16.33
N TYR A 362 1.49 19.25 -16.74
CA TYR A 362 0.73 20.50 -16.61
C TYR A 362 -0.38 20.34 -15.57
N ASN A 363 -0.68 21.43 -14.87
CA ASN A 363 -1.73 21.49 -13.86
C ASN A 363 -2.88 22.38 -14.31
N PHE A 364 -4.10 21.89 -14.10
CA PHE A 364 -5.35 22.61 -14.35
C PHE A 364 -6.09 22.73 -13.04
N ARG A 365 -6.55 23.93 -12.69
CA ARG A 365 -7.17 24.15 -11.38
C ARG A 365 -8.30 25.13 -11.43
N PHE A 366 -9.29 24.93 -10.58
CA PHE A 366 -10.37 25.89 -10.42
C PHE A 366 -10.96 25.79 -9.02
N ARG A 367 -11.51 26.90 -8.54
CA ARG A 367 -12.34 26.91 -7.34
C ARG A 367 -13.79 27.02 -7.75
N ALA A 368 -14.65 26.17 -7.19
CA ALA A 368 -16.08 26.22 -7.44
C ALA A 368 -16.92 26.13 -6.17
N LYS A 369 -18.12 26.70 -6.23
CA LYS A 369 -19.17 26.60 -5.21
C LYS A 369 -20.30 25.71 -5.72
N ASP A 370 -20.91 24.91 -4.86
CA ASP A 370 -22.05 24.04 -5.18
C ASP A 370 -21.77 23.05 -6.33
N VAL A 371 -20.50 22.77 -6.58
CA VAL A 371 -19.99 21.73 -7.47
C VAL A 371 -19.23 20.76 -6.59
N PRO A 372 -19.87 19.73 -6.03
CA PRO A 372 -19.21 18.65 -5.33
C PRO A 372 -18.57 17.67 -6.34
N PRO A 373 -17.50 16.94 -5.94
CA PRO A 373 -16.65 16.20 -6.86
C PRO A 373 -17.37 15.06 -7.59
N GLU A 374 -18.47 14.54 -7.05
CA GLU A 374 -19.27 13.49 -7.67
C GLU A 374 -19.97 13.95 -8.96
N GLN A 375 -20.06 15.27 -9.19
CA GLN A 375 -20.55 15.81 -10.46
C GLN A 375 -19.52 15.68 -11.59
N LEU A 376 -18.23 15.49 -11.28
CA LEU A 376 -17.16 15.35 -12.27
C LEU A 376 -16.93 13.87 -12.58
N VAL A 377 -17.50 13.40 -13.69
CA VAL A 377 -17.41 11.98 -14.09
C VAL A 377 -16.30 11.68 -15.09
N SER A 378 -15.87 12.66 -15.88
CA SER A 378 -14.84 12.48 -16.91
C SER A 378 -14.22 13.81 -17.33
N VAL A 379 -13.09 13.72 -18.04
CA VAL A 379 -12.47 14.82 -18.77
C VAL A 379 -12.20 14.41 -20.21
N THR A 380 -12.10 15.39 -21.11
CA THR A 380 -11.69 15.16 -22.50
C THR A 380 -10.32 15.78 -22.77
N LEU A 381 -9.44 15.00 -23.39
CA LEU A 381 -8.11 15.42 -23.83
C LEU A 381 -8.08 15.53 -25.35
N ASP A 382 -7.86 16.73 -25.89
CA ASP A 382 -7.65 16.89 -27.34
C ASP A 382 -6.16 16.67 -27.64
N LEU A 383 -5.85 15.69 -28.51
CA LEU A 383 -4.47 15.41 -28.90
C LEU A 383 -3.95 16.51 -29.83
N PHE A 384 -2.73 16.98 -29.57
CA PHE A 384 -2.19 18.15 -30.24
C PHE A 384 -1.82 17.88 -31.69
N ARG A 385 -1.04 16.82 -31.94
CA ARG A 385 -0.68 16.42 -33.31
C ARG A 385 -1.87 15.71 -33.99
N PRO A 386 -2.06 15.88 -35.31
CA PRO A 386 -3.09 15.16 -36.05
C PRO A 386 -2.93 13.64 -35.96
N GLY A 387 -4.05 12.92 -35.97
CA GLY A 387 -4.12 11.45 -35.97
C GLY A 387 -5.46 10.95 -35.42
N THR A 388 -5.63 9.63 -35.36
CA THR A 388 -6.84 8.98 -34.82
C THR A 388 -6.47 8.21 -33.55
N PRO A 389 -7.22 8.35 -32.44
CA PRO A 389 -8.30 9.34 -32.25
C PRO A 389 -7.76 10.78 -32.20
N ALA A 390 -8.66 11.76 -32.38
CA ALA A 390 -8.33 13.18 -32.25
C ALA A 390 -8.44 13.67 -30.79
N SER A 391 -9.31 13.04 -30.01
CA SER A 391 -9.49 13.29 -28.58
C SER A 391 -9.77 11.99 -27.83
N ILE A 392 -9.57 12.01 -26.51
CA ILE A 392 -9.78 10.87 -25.62
C ILE A 392 -10.62 11.33 -24.43
N SER A 393 -11.68 10.59 -24.13
CA SER A 393 -12.44 10.76 -22.90
C SER A 393 -11.82 9.89 -21.81
N VAL A 394 -11.52 10.48 -20.66
CA VAL A 394 -10.89 9.83 -19.53
C VAL A 394 -11.85 9.88 -18.34
N PRO A 395 -12.30 8.73 -17.80
CA PRO A 395 -13.13 8.73 -16.61
C PRO A 395 -12.36 9.28 -15.41
N LEU A 396 -13.08 9.91 -14.48
CA LEU A 396 -12.53 10.35 -13.20
C LEU A 396 -13.01 9.40 -12.11
N PRO A 397 -12.15 8.51 -11.60
CA PRO A 397 -12.52 7.64 -10.49
C PRO A 397 -12.87 8.45 -9.25
N ALA A 398 -13.84 7.97 -8.46
CA ALA A 398 -14.18 8.58 -7.18
C ALA A 398 -12.95 8.62 -6.25
N GLN A 399 -12.83 9.72 -5.51
CA GLN A 399 -11.76 9.89 -4.53
C GLN A 399 -12.07 9.02 -3.31
N ASN A 400 -11.06 8.31 -2.79
CA ASN A 400 -11.24 7.60 -1.53
C ASN A 400 -11.29 8.63 -0.39
N SER A 401 -12.41 8.74 0.30
CA SER A 401 -12.58 9.65 1.44
C SER A 401 -11.95 9.12 2.73
N GLY A 402 -11.63 7.83 2.79
CA GLY A 402 -11.21 7.17 4.02
C GLY A 402 -12.34 7.01 5.04
N ASP A 403 -13.59 7.29 4.66
CA ASP A 403 -14.75 7.30 5.55
C ASP A 403 -15.00 5.92 6.19
N ALA A 404 -14.96 4.85 5.39
CA ALA A 404 -15.06 3.50 5.92
C ALA A 404 -13.69 2.94 6.33
N CYS A 405 -13.61 2.28 7.48
CA CYS A 405 -12.41 1.58 7.95
C CYS A 405 -11.89 0.56 6.93
N SER A 406 -12.78 -0.17 6.27
CA SER A 406 -12.42 -1.14 5.21
C SER A 406 -11.70 -0.48 4.04
N ARG A 407 -11.88 0.83 3.86
CA ARG A 407 -11.26 1.67 2.83
C ARG A 407 -10.25 2.67 3.41
N ALA A 408 -9.68 2.38 4.57
CA ALA A 408 -8.67 3.22 5.22
C ALA A 408 -7.54 3.64 4.26
N LEU A 409 -7.22 4.93 4.24
CA LEU A 409 -6.23 5.53 3.34
C LEU A 409 -4.81 5.07 3.71
N PRO A 410 -4.06 4.42 2.81
CA PRO A 410 -2.73 3.92 3.12
C PRO A 410 -1.72 5.08 3.21
N ILE A 411 -1.16 5.34 4.39
CA ILE A 411 -0.18 6.41 4.60
C ILE A 411 1.12 5.88 5.20
N THR A 412 2.17 6.70 5.09
CA THR A 412 3.40 6.54 5.86
C THR A 412 3.53 7.73 6.83
N GLY A 413 4.75 8.06 7.28
CA GLY A 413 4.95 9.26 8.08
C GLY A 413 4.80 10.52 7.23
N GLY A 414 4.68 11.68 7.87
CA GLY A 414 4.53 12.96 7.17
C GLY A 414 3.30 13.74 7.63
N SER A 415 2.79 14.63 6.80
CA SER A 415 1.64 15.48 7.11
C SER A 415 0.61 15.40 5.98
N HIS A 416 -0.59 14.94 6.31
CA HIS A 416 -1.66 14.62 5.38
C HIS A 416 -2.87 15.51 5.63
N HIS A 417 -3.46 16.06 4.57
CA HIS A 417 -4.69 16.84 4.66
C HIS A 417 -5.89 15.91 4.83
N PHE A 418 -6.89 16.34 5.60
CA PHE A 418 -8.14 15.60 5.74
C PHE A 418 -9.35 16.50 6.01
N GLU A 419 -10.54 15.95 5.81
CA GLU A 419 -11.82 16.57 6.19
C GLU A 419 -12.82 15.53 6.71
N THR A 420 -13.82 15.97 7.48
CA THR A 420 -14.85 15.09 8.06
C THR A 420 -16.29 15.53 7.78
N TYR A 421 -16.52 16.52 6.89
CA TYR A 421 -17.86 17.09 6.67
C TYR A 421 -18.94 16.12 6.17
N THR A 422 -18.53 15.05 5.48
CA THR A 422 -19.43 14.05 4.90
C THR A 422 -19.14 12.64 5.41
N ALA A 423 -18.21 12.52 6.36
CA ALA A 423 -17.87 11.24 6.95
C ALA A 423 -19.03 10.73 7.80
N SER A 424 -19.34 9.46 7.63
CA SER A 424 -20.15 8.69 8.56
C SER A 424 -19.37 8.40 9.84
N THR A 425 -20.01 7.82 10.86
CA THR A 425 -19.32 7.25 12.02
C THR A 425 -19.40 5.74 11.91
N ASP A 426 -18.34 5.06 11.51
CA ASP A 426 -18.34 3.60 11.32
C ASP A 426 -17.51 2.83 12.36
N GLY A 427 -16.60 3.49 13.08
CA GLY A 427 -15.84 2.85 14.17
C GLY A 427 -16.60 2.68 15.48
N PRO A 428 -16.18 1.71 16.32
CA PRO A 428 -16.83 1.42 17.60
C PRO A 428 -16.62 2.55 18.62
N ALA A 429 -17.49 2.65 19.62
CA ALA A 429 -17.27 3.58 20.72
C ALA A 429 -16.07 3.15 21.56
N GLU A 430 -15.11 4.03 21.81
CA GLU A 430 -13.91 3.70 22.61
C GLU A 430 -14.11 4.01 24.10
N ALA A 431 -14.95 3.22 24.78
CA ALA A 431 -15.28 3.42 26.20
C ALA A 431 -14.07 3.30 27.15
N GLY A 432 -13.01 2.60 26.74
CA GLY A 432 -11.74 2.52 27.46
C GLY A 432 -10.86 3.78 27.32
N CYS A 433 -11.22 4.67 26.41
CA CYS A 433 -10.58 5.97 26.22
C CYS A 433 -11.37 7.04 26.99
N GLU A 434 -11.02 7.25 28.25
CA GLU A 434 -11.60 8.32 29.08
C GLU A 434 -11.49 9.71 28.42
N ALA A 435 -10.58 9.85 27.45
CA ALA A 435 -10.41 11.04 26.61
C ALA A 435 -11.68 11.44 25.83
N PHE A 436 -12.55 10.50 25.41
CA PHE A 436 -13.69 10.83 24.51
C PHE A 436 -15.08 10.70 25.12
N ASP A 437 -15.23 10.07 26.29
CA ASP A 437 -16.53 9.61 26.81
C ASP A 437 -17.38 8.85 25.74
N GLY A 438 -16.71 8.10 24.86
CA GLY A 438 -17.32 7.36 23.76
C GLY A 438 -17.68 8.15 22.49
N ALA A 439 -17.36 9.46 22.40
CA ALA A 439 -17.74 10.32 21.26
C ALA A 439 -16.60 10.52 20.26
N ASN A 440 -16.46 9.60 19.30
CA ASN A 440 -15.58 9.74 18.14
C ASN A 440 -16.44 9.63 16.88
N ASP A 441 -16.92 10.78 16.38
CA ASP A 441 -17.93 10.86 15.32
C ASP A 441 -17.35 11.39 14.00
N ASN A 442 -18.02 11.11 12.88
CA ASN A 442 -17.65 11.56 11.53
C ASN A 442 -16.17 11.22 11.25
N ASP A 443 -15.86 9.93 11.28
CA ASP A 443 -14.51 9.43 11.31
C ASP A 443 -13.95 9.16 9.91
N ILE A 444 -12.62 9.25 9.85
CA ILE A 444 -11.84 8.85 8.70
C ILE A 444 -10.70 7.98 9.15
N TRP A 445 -10.33 7.06 8.29
CA TRP A 445 -9.42 5.98 8.59
C TRP A 445 -8.18 6.03 7.73
N TYR A 446 -7.07 5.75 8.38
CA TYR A 446 -5.76 5.65 7.77
C TYR A 446 -5.12 4.32 8.12
N ARG A 447 -4.53 3.66 7.14
CA ARG A 447 -3.63 2.52 7.35
C ARG A 447 -2.20 3.03 7.33
N TYR A 448 -1.63 3.24 8.50
CA TYR A 448 -0.27 3.75 8.66
C TYR A 448 0.75 2.62 8.64
N THR A 449 1.63 2.60 7.64
CA THR A 449 2.79 1.69 7.56
C THR A 449 4.06 2.46 7.95
N PRO A 450 4.62 2.25 9.15
CA PRO A 450 5.83 2.93 9.60
C PRO A 450 7.03 2.60 8.72
N LEU A 451 7.87 3.58 8.41
CA LEU A 451 9.16 3.37 7.76
C LEU A 451 10.31 3.18 8.76
N CYS A 452 10.04 3.40 10.04
CA CYS A 452 11.01 3.30 11.13
C CYS A 452 10.47 2.40 12.25
N THR A 453 11.37 1.77 13.00
CA THR A 453 11.05 1.11 14.27
C THR A 453 11.42 2.05 15.41
N GLY A 454 10.46 2.36 16.29
CA GLY A 454 10.65 3.38 17.32
C GLY A 454 9.32 3.92 17.84
N LEU A 455 9.26 5.22 18.13
CA LEU A 455 8.01 5.90 18.52
C LEU A 455 7.47 6.75 17.38
N ALA A 456 6.18 6.61 17.09
CA ALA A 456 5.45 7.51 16.21
C ALA A 456 4.58 8.47 17.02
N THR A 457 4.82 9.77 16.89
CA THR A 457 3.90 10.81 17.38
C THR A 457 2.90 11.15 16.29
N ILE A 458 1.62 10.94 16.57
CA ILE A 458 0.48 11.18 15.68
C ILE A 458 -0.29 12.38 16.23
N SER A 459 -0.57 13.38 15.38
CA SER A 459 -1.08 14.67 15.83
C SER A 459 -2.05 15.30 14.83
N THR A 460 -3.13 15.87 15.34
CA THR A 460 -4.11 16.68 14.58
C THR A 460 -4.14 18.14 15.02
N CYS A 461 -3.08 18.61 15.70
CA CYS A 461 -3.08 19.88 16.42
C CYS A 461 -3.25 21.14 15.55
N ASP A 462 -3.07 21.02 14.24
CA ASP A 462 -3.28 22.11 13.28
C ASP A 462 -4.69 22.09 12.65
N SER A 463 -5.63 21.34 13.23
CA SER A 463 -6.99 21.18 12.71
C SER A 463 -7.95 22.29 13.17
N SER A 464 -9.00 22.53 12.38
CA SER A 464 -9.96 23.62 12.58
C SER A 464 -11.12 23.29 13.53
N PHE A 465 -11.17 22.08 14.07
CA PHE A 465 -12.28 21.57 14.88
C PHE A 465 -11.76 20.72 16.04
N ASP A 466 -12.69 20.31 16.92
CA ASP A 466 -12.40 19.46 18.08
C ASP A 466 -12.20 18.00 17.63
N THR A 467 -10.95 17.53 17.62
CA THR A 467 -10.60 16.25 16.99
C THR A 467 -10.36 15.15 18.01
N THR A 468 -10.71 13.93 17.66
CA THR A 468 -10.36 12.71 18.41
C THR A 468 -9.43 11.83 17.58
N LEU A 469 -8.51 11.11 18.25
CA LEU A 469 -7.57 10.16 17.62
C LEU A 469 -7.62 8.82 18.33
N ALA A 470 -7.83 7.73 17.60
CA ALA A 470 -7.65 6.36 18.10
C ALA A 470 -6.73 5.55 17.18
N VAL A 471 -5.90 4.69 17.76
CA VAL A 471 -4.98 3.80 17.03
C VAL A 471 -5.31 2.36 17.37
N TYR A 472 -5.31 1.49 16.36
CA TYR A 472 -5.58 0.07 16.50
C TYR A 472 -4.45 -0.75 15.90
N ALA A 473 -4.17 -1.90 16.53
CA ALA A 473 -3.32 -2.92 15.94
C ALA A 473 -4.17 -3.84 15.04
N GLY A 474 -3.72 -4.12 13.82
CA GLY A 474 -4.38 -5.10 12.94
C GLY A 474 -5.46 -4.53 12.02
N GLY A 475 -6.58 -5.26 11.90
CA GLY A 475 -7.71 -4.95 11.02
C GLY A 475 -8.73 -3.99 11.65
N CYS A 476 -9.85 -3.79 10.97
CA CYS A 476 -10.90 -2.88 11.45
C CYS A 476 -11.43 -3.31 12.83
N PRO A 477 -11.58 -2.37 13.77
CA PRO A 477 -12.00 -2.70 15.12
C PRO A 477 -13.48 -3.09 15.16
N GLU A 478 -13.77 -4.29 15.64
CA GLU A 478 -15.13 -4.86 15.69
C GLU A 478 -15.82 -4.65 17.05
N ALA A 479 -15.08 -4.20 18.07
CA ALA A 479 -15.61 -4.02 19.42
C ALA A 479 -15.09 -2.73 20.08
N PRO A 480 -15.91 -2.12 20.98
CA PRO A 480 -15.50 -1.04 21.85
C PRO A 480 -14.22 -1.32 22.65
N GLY A 481 -13.37 -0.31 22.83
CA GLY A 481 -12.22 -0.37 23.74
C GLY A 481 -11.04 -1.19 23.19
N THR A 482 -10.98 -1.35 21.86
CA THR A 482 -9.91 -2.10 21.18
C THR A 482 -8.76 -1.21 20.74
N ALA A 483 -8.89 0.12 20.88
CA ALA A 483 -7.80 1.04 20.60
C ALA A 483 -6.58 0.75 21.50
N ILE A 484 -5.40 0.62 20.89
CA ILE A 484 -4.12 0.48 21.60
C ILE A 484 -3.63 1.82 22.17
N ALA A 485 -4.12 2.94 21.62
CA ALA A 485 -3.88 4.29 22.13
C ALA A 485 -4.93 5.26 21.61
N CYS A 486 -5.19 6.33 22.37
CA CYS A 486 -6.20 7.31 22.00
C CYS A 486 -6.05 8.64 22.76
N ASN A 487 -6.47 9.77 22.15
CA ASN A 487 -6.51 11.10 22.77
C ASN A 487 -7.37 12.13 22.00
N ASN A 488 -7.91 13.19 22.63
CA ASN A 488 -8.67 14.30 22.01
C ASN A 488 -8.11 15.71 22.31
N ASP A 489 -7.62 15.97 23.52
CA ASP A 489 -7.36 17.35 23.99
C ASP A 489 -5.89 17.60 24.36
N ALA A 490 -4.94 16.98 23.66
CA ALA A 490 -3.51 17.16 23.96
C ALA A 490 -2.97 18.55 23.60
N CYS A 491 -3.57 19.23 22.63
CA CYS A 491 -3.11 20.51 22.10
C CYS A 491 -4.13 21.65 22.29
N GLY A 492 -5.07 21.51 23.22
CA GLY A 492 -6.25 22.38 23.33
C GLY A 492 -7.50 21.57 23.04
N GLN A 493 -8.10 21.76 21.87
CA GLN A 493 -9.25 20.97 21.38
C GLN A 493 -8.81 19.89 20.37
N GLN A 494 -7.51 19.71 20.18
CA GLN A 494 -6.99 18.79 19.17
C GLN A 494 -6.11 17.71 19.78
N ALA A 495 -6.13 16.56 19.11
CA ALA A 495 -5.57 15.33 19.59
C ALA A 495 -4.09 15.17 19.24
N GLN A 496 -3.36 14.50 20.13
CA GLN A 496 -2.01 14.00 19.87
C GLN A 496 -1.74 12.81 20.77
N LEU A 497 -1.09 11.79 20.23
CA LEU A 497 -0.66 10.61 20.98
C LEU A 497 0.66 10.08 20.43
N THR A 498 1.32 9.23 21.21
CA THR A 498 2.57 8.57 20.81
C THR A 498 2.41 7.07 20.98
N VAL A 499 2.74 6.30 19.94
CA VAL A 499 2.66 4.82 19.94
C VAL A 499 3.99 4.19 19.53
N PRO A 500 4.35 3.03 20.09
CA PRO A 500 5.46 2.23 19.57
C PRO A 500 5.09 1.66 18.20
N VAL A 501 6.04 1.67 17.29
CA VAL A 501 5.86 1.23 15.90
C VAL A 501 7.04 0.40 15.43
N GLN A 502 6.76 -0.51 14.50
CA GLN A 502 7.77 -1.30 13.81
C GLN A 502 7.72 -1.01 12.31
N ALA A 503 8.89 -0.85 11.70
CA ALA A 503 8.99 -0.64 10.26
C ALA A 503 8.26 -1.76 9.50
N GLY A 504 7.36 -1.38 8.61
CA GLY A 504 6.58 -2.30 7.77
C GLY A 504 5.37 -2.96 8.44
N VAL A 505 5.13 -2.78 9.75
CA VAL A 505 3.96 -3.35 10.43
C VAL A 505 2.83 -2.31 10.48
N PRO A 506 1.74 -2.49 9.72
CA PRO A 506 0.71 -1.46 9.62
C PRO A 506 -0.15 -1.35 10.89
N LEU A 507 -0.56 -0.12 11.19
CA LEU A 507 -1.56 0.24 12.21
C LEU A 507 -2.74 0.94 11.54
N LEU A 508 -3.91 0.89 12.17
CA LEU A 508 -5.03 1.75 11.78
C LEU A 508 -5.08 2.97 12.68
N ILE A 509 -5.28 4.14 12.08
CA ILE A 509 -5.48 5.41 12.75
C ILE A 509 -6.86 5.90 12.36
N ARG A 510 -7.72 6.11 13.36
CA ARG A 510 -9.03 6.72 13.23
C ARG A 510 -8.94 8.17 13.69
N VAL A 511 -9.34 9.09 12.82
CA VAL A 511 -9.47 10.51 13.14
C VAL A 511 -10.94 10.86 13.06
N GLY A 512 -11.51 11.41 14.11
CA GLY A 512 -12.90 11.90 14.09
C GLY A 512 -13.04 13.21 14.84
N GLY A 513 -14.27 13.58 15.13
CA GLY A 513 -14.62 14.77 15.90
C GLY A 513 -15.31 14.43 17.22
N LEU A 514 -15.06 15.26 18.23
CA LEU A 514 -15.73 15.13 19.52
C LEU A 514 -17.18 15.60 19.39
N ALA A 515 -18.13 14.76 19.81
CA ALA A 515 -19.57 15.06 19.86
C ALA A 515 -20.14 15.63 18.53
N GLY A 516 -19.79 15.00 17.42
CA GLY A 516 -20.26 15.37 16.08
C GLY A 516 -19.55 16.58 15.46
N ALA A 517 -18.46 17.08 16.05
CA ALA A 517 -17.67 18.13 15.43
C ALA A 517 -17.13 17.69 14.05
N VAL A 518 -17.15 18.59 13.07
CA VAL A 518 -16.61 18.34 11.73
C VAL A 518 -15.77 19.52 11.28
N GLY A 519 -14.80 19.27 10.42
CA GLY A 519 -13.99 20.35 9.85
C GLY A 519 -12.90 19.86 8.93
N ILE A 520 -11.99 20.77 8.62
CA ILE A 520 -10.73 20.49 7.91
C ILE A 520 -9.58 20.35 8.89
N GLY A 521 -8.63 19.48 8.59
CA GLY A 521 -7.49 19.23 9.46
C GLY A 521 -6.23 18.75 8.75
N ARG A 522 -5.16 18.60 9.53
CA ARG A 522 -3.91 17.96 9.12
C ARG A 522 -3.55 16.85 10.10
N LEU A 523 -3.35 15.65 9.59
CA LEU A 523 -2.81 14.51 10.33
C LEU A 523 -1.29 14.50 10.13
N SER A 524 -0.54 14.78 11.20
CA SER A 524 0.91 14.79 11.18
C SER A 524 1.47 13.60 11.98
N ILE A 525 2.30 12.79 11.34
CA ILE A 525 2.92 11.59 11.91
C ILE A 525 4.44 11.71 11.80
N ASN A 526 5.12 11.70 12.94
CA ASN A 526 6.58 11.71 13.01
C ASN A 526 7.07 10.44 13.69
N CYS A 527 7.76 9.59 12.93
CA CYS A 527 8.44 8.40 13.44
C CYS A 527 9.88 8.76 13.82
N SER A 528 10.26 8.55 15.07
CA SER A 528 11.64 8.72 15.53
C SER A 528 12.22 7.39 15.96
N GLU A 529 13.37 7.02 15.38
CA GLU A 529 14.21 5.92 15.86
C GLU A 529 14.71 6.29 17.27
N THR A 530 14.23 5.59 18.28
CA THR A 530 14.63 5.87 19.66
C THR A 530 15.93 5.17 19.98
N GLY A 531 17.02 5.93 20.14
CA GLY A 531 18.28 5.48 20.72
C GLY A 531 18.24 5.23 22.24
N ALA A 532 17.08 4.93 22.83
CA ALA A 532 16.89 4.50 24.21
C ALA A 532 15.50 3.81 24.35
N VAL A 533 15.44 2.68 25.06
CA VAL A 533 14.23 1.85 25.18
C VAL A 533 13.29 2.43 26.26
N ASN A 534 12.09 2.89 25.89
CA ASN A 534 11.15 3.57 26.81
C ASN A 534 10.40 2.66 27.80
N TYR A 535 10.67 1.36 27.76
CA TYR A 535 10.06 0.32 28.59
C TYR A 535 11.12 -0.50 29.35
N ASP A 536 12.24 0.19 29.62
CA ASP A 536 13.39 -0.28 30.41
C ASP A 536 13.07 -0.39 31.92
N GLU A 537 12.00 0.23 32.40
CA GLU A 537 11.60 0.16 33.82
C GLU A 537 10.20 -0.41 33.95
N CYS A 538 9.92 -1.11 35.06
CA CYS A 538 8.60 -1.72 35.29
C CYS A 538 7.44 -0.72 35.25
N ALA A 539 7.68 0.52 35.69
CA ALA A 539 6.68 1.58 35.62
C ALA A 539 6.33 1.99 34.16
N GLY A 540 7.21 1.72 33.21
CA GLY A 540 7.02 1.92 31.77
C GLY A 540 6.75 0.64 31.00
N ALA A 541 6.32 -0.44 31.68
CA ALA A 541 6.03 -1.72 31.03
C ALA A 541 4.97 -1.57 29.94
N ILE A 542 5.23 -2.13 28.76
CA ILE A 542 4.30 -2.08 27.62
C ILE A 542 3.28 -3.21 27.72
N ASP A 543 2.01 -2.91 27.43
CA ASP A 543 0.96 -3.92 27.38
C ASP A 543 1.19 -4.90 26.22
N VAL A 544 1.07 -6.20 26.51
CA VAL A 544 1.21 -7.30 25.54
C VAL A 544 0.06 -8.29 25.70
N TYR A 545 -0.19 -9.08 24.64
CA TYR A 545 -1.30 -10.02 24.53
C TYR A 545 -0.80 -11.42 24.15
N THR A 546 -1.72 -12.40 24.07
CA THR A 546 -1.39 -13.73 23.52
C THR A 546 -0.99 -13.62 22.06
N GLY A 547 -0.04 -14.46 21.63
CA GLY A 547 0.57 -14.37 20.30
C GLY A 547 2.03 -13.99 20.43
N PHE A 548 2.56 -13.25 19.46
CA PHE A 548 3.94 -12.80 19.46
C PHE A 548 4.07 -11.27 19.57
N THR A 549 5.15 -10.82 20.18
CA THR A 549 5.53 -9.42 20.35
C THR A 549 7.03 -9.33 20.10
N ILE A 550 7.45 -8.45 19.20
CA ILE A 550 8.88 -8.20 18.98
C ILE A 550 9.35 -7.18 20.02
N PHE A 551 10.53 -7.40 20.56
CA PHE A 551 11.15 -6.48 21.51
C PHE A 551 12.60 -6.16 21.14
N ASP A 552 13.07 -5.04 21.68
CA ASP A 552 14.45 -4.58 21.56
C ASP A 552 14.96 -4.15 22.94
N ASN A 553 16.08 -4.71 23.37
CA ASN A 553 16.74 -4.30 24.60
C ASN A 553 18.09 -3.59 24.36
N ILE A 554 18.40 -3.22 23.11
CA ILE A 554 19.59 -2.44 22.77
C ILE A 554 19.49 -1.07 23.43
N GLY A 555 20.39 -0.81 24.39
CA GLY A 555 20.43 0.45 25.12
C GLY A 555 19.55 0.48 26.37
N ALA A 556 18.85 -0.61 26.70
CA ALA A 556 18.20 -0.78 27.99
C ALA A 556 19.24 -0.84 29.13
N THR A 557 18.87 -0.35 30.31
CA THR A 557 19.65 -0.43 31.54
C THR A 557 19.22 -1.68 32.33
N THR A 558 19.63 -1.79 33.60
CA THR A 558 19.28 -2.94 34.43
C THR A 558 18.37 -2.51 35.56
N SER A 559 17.10 -2.89 35.48
CA SER A 559 16.08 -2.47 36.45
C SER A 559 16.29 -3.15 37.81
N THR A 560 15.72 -2.55 38.86
CA THR A 560 15.72 -3.15 40.21
C THR A 560 14.34 -3.73 40.56
N PRO A 561 14.24 -4.77 41.42
CA PRO A 561 15.29 -5.45 42.18
C PRO A 561 16.03 -6.53 41.37
N ASN A 562 17.27 -6.85 41.78
CA ASN A 562 18.02 -7.99 41.22
C ASN A 562 17.62 -9.30 41.90
N GLU A 563 17.35 -10.32 41.10
CA GLU A 563 16.64 -11.53 41.53
C GLU A 563 17.57 -12.71 41.79
N SER A 564 18.33 -12.67 42.89
CA SER A 564 19.31 -13.70 43.21
C SER A 564 18.74 -15.12 43.45
N LEU A 565 17.42 -15.23 43.65
CA LEU A 565 16.70 -16.48 43.95
C LEU A 565 16.32 -17.29 42.70
N CYS A 566 16.23 -16.65 41.53
CA CYS A 566 16.27 -17.39 40.27
C CYS A 566 17.76 -17.59 39.98
N SER A 567 18.28 -18.82 40.07
CA SER A 567 19.71 -19.20 40.21
C SER A 567 20.65 -18.79 39.05
N SER A 568 20.33 -17.72 38.35
CA SER A 568 21.12 -17.08 37.30
C SER A 568 20.87 -15.58 37.14
N PHE A 569 20.02 -14.94 37.96
CA PHE A 569 19.87 -13.48 38.05
C PHE A 569 20.76 -12.87 39.16
N ALA A 570 21.68 -13.66 39.71
CA ALA A 570 22.45 -13.32 40.90
C ALA A 570 23.58 -12.29 40.69
N SER A 571 23.98 -11.99 39.46
CA SER A 571 24.95 -10.92 39.15
C SER A 571 25.11 -10.64 37.64
N GLY A 572 25.15 -9.36 37.27
CA GLY A 572 25.48 -8.87 35.92
C GLY A 572 24.52 -7.80 35.40
N SER A 573 24.94 -7.03 34.39
CA SER A 573 24.01 -6.17 33.62
C SER A 573 23.05 -7.04 32.81
N HIS A 574 21.78 -6.67 32.75
CA HIS A 574 20.76 -7.41 32.02
C HIS A 574 20.33 -6.72 30.73
N ALA A 575 20.35 -5.38 30.70
CA ALA A 575 19.71 -4.62 29.62
C ALA A 575 18.27 -5.13 29.45
N ASP A 576 17.42 -4.89 30.44
CA ASP A 576 16.13 -5.56 30.54
C ASP A 576 14.96 -4.65 30.23
N VAL A 577 13.89 -5.26 29.75
CA VAL A 577 12.70 -4.61 29.26
C VAL A 577 11.46 -5.25 29.86
N TRP A 578 10.41 -4.44 30.03
CA TRP A 578 9.23 -4.80 30.79
C TRP A 578 7.96 -4.80 29.94
N PHE A 579 7.13 -5.80 30.17
CA PHE A 579 5.81 -5.96 29.57
C PHE A 579 4.76 -6.22 30.63
N ARG A 580 3.51 -5.87 30.34
CA ARG A 580 2.33 -6.10 31.16
C ARG A 580 1.31 -6.93 30.38
N TYR A 581 0.89 -8.06 30.93
CA TYR A 581 -0.02 -9.02 30.28
C TYR A 581 -1.23 -9.28 31.17
N GLN A 582 -2.43 -9.03 30.69
CA GLN A 582 -3.66 -9.46 31.37
C GLN A 582 -4.03 -10.87 30.91
N ALA A 583 -4.05 -11.84 31.83
CA ALA A 583 -4.30 -13.23 31.46
C ALA A 583 -5.72 -13.48 30.96
N ILE A 584 -5.84 -14.01 29.74
CA ILE A 584 -7.13 -14.36 29.13
C ILE A 584 -7.59 -15.79 29.46
N CYS A 585 -6.73 -16.62 30.06
CA CYS A 585 -7.07 -17.98 30.47
C CYS A 585 -6.71 -18.24 31.93
N THR A 586 -7.46 -19.15 32.55
CA THR A 586 -7.02 -19.85 33.77
C THR A 586 -6.44 -21.18 33.32
N GLY A 587 -5.16 -21.40 33.59
CA GLY A 587 -4.46 -22.56 33.06
C GLY A 587 -2.98 -22.29 32.87
N ASN A 588 -2.38 -23.03 31.96
CA ASN A 588 -0.95 -23.05 31.79
C ASN A 588 -0.51 -21.97 30.76
N LEU A 589 0.10 -20.89 31.24
CA LEU A 589 0.64 -19.83 30.40
C LEU A 589 2.11 -20.13 30.09
N LYS A 590 2.43 -20.13 28.80
CA LYS A 590 3.79 -20.30 28.30
C LYS A 590 4.30 -18.98 27.74
N VAL A 591 5.42 -18.48 28.24
CA VAL A 591 6.09 -17.26 27.80
C VAL A 591 7.46 -17.64 27.26
N ARG A 592 7.79 -17.21 26.04
CA ARG A 592 9.00 -17.65 25.33
C ARG A 592 9.70 -16.51 24.61
N THR A 593 11.01 -16.58 24.49
CA THR A 593 11.83 -15.76 23.59
C THR A 593 12.39 -16.58 22.41
N CYS A 594 11.99 -17.85 22.32
CA CYS A 594 12.43 -18.81 21.30
C CYS A 594 12.18 -18.28 19.88
N GLY A 595 13.16 -18.44 18.97
CA GLY A 595 13.03 -17.99 17.58
C GLY A 595 13.49 -16.53 17.35
N SER A 596 14.10 -15.89 18.35
CA SER A 596 14.75 -14.59 18.18
C SER A 596 15.91 -14.70 17.17
N ASN A 597 15.83 -13.98 16.05
CA ASN A 597 16.71 -14.12 14.87
C ASN A 597 18.11 -13.50 15.00
N SER A 598 18.58 -13.19 16.21
CA SER A 598 19.92 -12.64 16.44
C SER A 598 20.87 -13.75 16.91
N SER A 599 21.84 -14.10 16.06
CA SER A 599 22.86 -15.09 16.39
C SER A 599 23.60 -14.68 17.68
N GLY A 600 23.39 -15.42 18.77
CA GLY A 600 24.06 -15.18 20.05
C GLY A 600 23.31 -14.29 21.06
N PHE A 601 22.05 -13.94 20.82
CA PHE A 601 21.23 -13.28 21.84
C PHE A 601 20.72 -14.29 22.87
N ASP A 602 21.38 -14.29 24.03
CA ASP A 602 21.13 -15.15 25.17
C ASP A 602 20.18 -14.43 26.11
N THR A 603 18.92 -14.87 26.17
CA THR A 603 17.85 -14.14 26.90
C THR A 603 17.72 -14.65 28.33
N LYS A 604 16.78 -14.07 29.08
CA LYS A 604 16.23 -14.57 30.35
C LYS A 604 14.83 -14.01 30.53
N ILE A 605 13.96 -14.74 31.22
CA ILE A 605 12.57 -14.32 31.48
C ILE A 605 12.29 -14.37 32.98
N LEU A 606 11.64 -13.33 33.54
CA LEU A 606 10.88 -13.44 34.79
C LEU A 606 9.45 -12.98 34.59
N VAL A 607 8.57 -13.51 35.43
CA VAL A 607 7.16 -13.13 35.47
C VAL A 607 6.77 -12.82 36.90
N TYR A 608 6.09 -11.70 37.10
CA TYR A 608 5.53 -11.23 38.38
C TYR A 608 4.01 -11.18 38.29
N ALA A 609 3.30 -11.35 39.40
CA ALA A 609 1.83 -11.23 39.44
C ALA A 609 1.41 -10.01 40.28
N GLY A 610 0.41 -9.28 39.79
CA GLY A 610 -0.30 -8.25 40.59
C GLY A 610 0.40 -6.89 40.73
N GLY A 611 1.58 -6.68 40.12
CA GLY A 611 2.26 -5.38 40.11
C GLY A 611 3.77 -5.44 39.93
N CYS A 612 4.41 -4.27 39.90
CA CYS A 612 5.87 -4.15 39.89
C CYS A 612 6.50 -4.70 41.18
N PRO A 613 7.61 -5.44 41.09
CA PRO A 613 8.30 -5.96 42.27
C PRO A 613 8.91 -4.83 43.09
N SER A 614 8.72 -4.89 44.41
CA SER A 614 9.31 -3.98 45.40
C SER A 614 10.50 -4.59 46.14
N ALA A 615 10.68 -5.91 46.07
CA ALA A 615 11.77 -6.64 46.71
C ALA A 615 12.12 -7.93 45.93
N PRO A 616 13.35 -8.46 46.04
CA PRO A 616 13.70 -9.73 45.43
C PRO A 616 12.81 -10.89 45.91
N GLY A 617 12.54 -11.86 45.03
CA GLY A 617 11.80 -13.08 45.31
C GLY A 617 10.29 -13.00 45.06
N GLN A 618 9.81 -11.95 44.40
CA GLN A 618 8.37 -11.73 44.15
C GLN A 618 7.88 -12.27 42.79
N PHE A 619 8.72 -12.98 42.04
CA PHE A 619 8.35 -13.58 40.76
C PHE A 619 7.52 -14.87 40.95
N VAL A 620 6.58 -15.11 40.03
CA VAL A 620 5.79 -16.36 39.94
C VAL A 620 6.47 -17.42 39.07
N ALA A 621 7.31 -16.99 38.14
CA ALA A 621 8.05 -17.89 37.25
C ALA A 621 9.32 -17.20 36.75
N CYS A 622 10.36 -17.99 36.46
CA CYS A 622 11.57 -17.48 35.83
C CYS A 622 12.27 -18.55 34.99
N SER A 623 13.09 -18.13 34.01
CA SER A 623 13.91 -19.00 33.18
C SER A 623 15.21 -18.33 32.72
N ASN A 624 16.29 -19.10 32.71
CA ASN A 624 17.60 -18.77 32.14
C ASN A 624 18.29 -20.08 31.72
N ASN A 625 18.43 -20.28 30.41
CA ASN A 625 18.63 -21.58 29.74
C ASN A 625 17.37 -22.46 29.70
N GLY A 626 16.28 -21.90 29.19
CA GLY A 626 15.10 -22.67 28.80
C GLY A 626 15.39 -23.73 27.73
N ARG A 627 14.32 -24.41 27.30
CA ARG A 627 14.35 -25.50 26.31
C ARG A 627 14.87 -25.05 24.93
N CYS A 628 14.92 -23.74 24.67
CA CYS A 628 15.36 -23.15 23.41
C CYS A 628 16.64 -22.31 23.51
N SER A 629 17.55 -22.69 24.42
CA SER A 629 18.87 -22.04 24.62
C SER A 629 19.59 -21.77 23.28
N PRO A 630 20.16 -20.57 23.06
CA PRO A 630 20.40 -19.51 24.05
C PRO A 630 19.17 -18.64 24.38
N GLN A 631 18.01 -18.88 23.77
CA GLN A 631 16.76 -18.24 24.19
C GLN A 631 16.03 -19.03 25.29
N ASP A 632 14.95 -18.48 25.82
CA ASP A 632 14.27 -19.01 27.01
C ASP A 632 12.79 -19.25 26.80
N ASP A 633 12.28 -20.14 27.64
CA ASP A 633 10.86 -20.32 27.87
C ASP A 633 10.59 -20.53 29.35
N VAL A 634 9.44 -20.02 29.81
CA VAL A 634 8.89 -20.27 31.13
C VAL A 634 7.42 -20.66 30.99
N GLU A 635 6.97 -21.52 31.88
CA GLU A 635 5.63 -22.09 31.87
C GLU A 635 5.10 -22.09 33.32
N PHE A 636 3.92 -21.52 33.54
CA PHE A 636 3.34 -21.38 34.88
C PHE A 636 1.81 -21.33 34.85
N ALA A 637 1.19 -21.59 36.00
CA ALA A 637 -0.26 -21.51 36.13
C ALA A 637 -0.72 -20.04 36.24
N ALA A 638 -1.34 -19.54 35.17
CA ALA A 638 -2.00 -18.24 35.15
C ALA A 638 -3.46 -18.36 35.62
N THR A 639 -3.98 -17.28 36.22
CA THR A 639 -5.39 -17.11 36.56
C THR A 639 -5.97 -16.02 35.66
N ARG A 640 -7.14 -16.27 35.06
CA ARG A 640 -7.83 -15.29 34.21
C ARG A 640 -8.01 -13.96 34.95
N ASP A 641 -7.89 -12.87 34.21
CA ASP A 641 -8.00 -11.47 34.66
C ASP A 641 -6.89 -11.03 35.63
N THR A 642 -5.94 -11.91 35.97
CA THR A 642 -4.74 -11.51 36.72
C THR A 642 -3.75 -10.85 35.77
N VAL A 643 -3.22 -9.69 36.19
CA VAL A 643 -2.15 -8.99 35.47
C VAL A 643 -0.80 -9.56 35.86
N TYR A 644 -0.02 -9.92 34.86
CA TYR A 644 1.35 -10.40 34.97
C TYR A 644 2.31 -9.38 34.37
N TYR A 645 3.42 -9.08 35.06
CA TYR A 645 4.51 -8.28 34.51
C TYR A 645 5.63 -9.22 34.06
N ILE A 646 6.02 -9.14 32.79
CA ILE A 646 7.04 -9.99 32.18
C ILE A 646 8.29 -9.13 32.00
N ARG A 647 9.39 -9.58 32.58
CA ARG A 647 10.70 -8.93 32.50
C ARG A 647 11.61 -9.78 31.64
N ILE A 648 12.16 -9.21 30.56
CA ILE A 648 13.07 -9.91 29.65
C ILE A 648 14.40 -9.19 29.65
N GLY A 649 15.49 -9.92 29.92
CA GLY A 649 16.85 -9.37 29.88
C GLY A 649 17.80 -10.30 29.14
N GLY A 650 19.02 -9.83 28.91
CA GLY A 650 20.11 -10.64 28.34
C GLY A 650 21.06 -11.21 29.39
N VAL A 651 21.65 -12.36 29.08
CA VAL A 651 22.75 -12.94 29.87
C VAL A 651 24.02 -12.10 29.68
N ASN A 652 24.66 -11.70 30.79
CA ASN A 652 25.91 -10.91 30.79
C ASN A 652 25.83 -9.59 29.98
N GLY A 653 24.64 -8.98 29.88
CA GLY A 653 24.42 -7.75 29.12
C GLY A 653 24.30 -7.96 27.62
N SER A 654 23.99 -9.19 27.18
CA SER A 654 23.63 -9.46 25.78
C SER A 654 22.44 -8.58 25.39
N THR A 655 22.56 -7.91 24.25
CA THR A 655 21.48 -7.08 23.70
C THR A 655 21.20 -7.46 22.26
N GLY A 656 19.97 -7.24 21.84
CA GLY A 656 19.52 -7.52 20.51
C GLY A 656 18.00 -7.45 20.39
N TYR A 657 17.55 -7.69 19.17
CA TYR A 657 16.14 -7.88 18.89
C TYR A 657 15.73 -9.31 19.24
N GLY A 658 14.54 -9.44 19.84
CA GLY A 658 13.97 -10.72 20.20
C GLY A 658 12.46 -10.83 19.95
N LEU A 659 11.96 -12.05 20.02
CA LEU A 659 10.55 -12.40 19.82
C LEU A 659 9.96 -12.94 21.12
N LEU A 660 9.17 -12.15 21.83
CA LEU A 660 8.34 -12.61 22.95
C LEU A 660 7.11 -13.34 22.40
N THR A 661 6.86 -14.59 22.80
CA THR A 661 5.65 -15.34 22.48
C THR A 661 4.92 -15.73 23.76
N ILE A 662 3.63 -15.41 23.83
CA ILE A 662 2.74 -15.76 24.95
C ILE A 662 1.67 -16.72 24.44
N GLU A 663 1.69 -17.97 24.91
CA GLU A 663 0.66 -18.97 24.64
C GLU A 663 -0.14 -19.24 25.92
N CYS A 664 -1.45 -19.02 25.87
CA CYS A 664 -2.36 -19.41 26.94
C CYS A 664 -2.91 -20.80 26.62
N ARG A 665 -2.34 -21.86 27.22
CA ARG A 665 -2.85 -23.23 27.09
C ARG A 665 -3.83 -23.49 28.23
N GLY A 666 -5.12 -23.52 27.91
CA GLY A 666 -6.15 -23.99 28.84
C GLY A 666 -5.78 -25.36 29.40
N GLY A 667 -6.13 -25.62 30.66
CA GLY A 667 -5.86 -26.91 31.31
C GLY A 667 -6.52 -28.11 30.61
N PRO A 668 -6.34 -29.33 31.13
CA PRO A 668 -6.76 -30.56 30.47
C PRO A 668 -8.27 -30.55 30.20
N GLY A 669 -8.64 -30.45 28.92
CA GLY A 669 -10.02 -30.38 28.43
C GLY A 669 -10.33 -29.31 27.37
N GLY A 670 -9.38 -28.45 26.97
CA GLY A 670 -9.64 -27.35 26.03
C GLY A 670 -9.08 -27.59 24.62
N GLY A 671 -9.95 -27.96 23.67
CA GLY A 671 -9.70 -27.78 22.23
C GLY A 671 -9.72 -26.30 21.82
N CYS A 672 -9.49 -26.03 20.53
CA CYS A 672 -9.45 -24.68 19.98
C CYS A 672 -10.75 -23.89 20.25
N PRO A 673 -10.75 -22.54 20.21
CA PRO A 673 -11.88 -21.71 20.64
C PRO A 673 -13.24 -22.15 20.08
N ASN A 674 -13.23 -22.61 18.82
CA ASN A 674 -14.40 -22.99 18.02
C ASN A 674 -14.37 -24.44 17.53
N ASP A 675 -13.95 -25.35 18.40
CA ASP A 675 -13.84 -26.81 18.18
C ASP A 675 -15.09 -27.44 17.53
N ASP A 676 -16.28 -27.10 18.03
CA ASP A 676 -17.52 -27.76 17.65
C ASP A 676 -18.68 -26.77 17.46
N ALA A 677 -19.84 -27.26 17.01
CA ALA A 677 -21.03 -26.45 16.77
C ALA A 677 -21.59 -25.75 18.02
N SER A 678 -21.25 -26.22 19.24
CA SER A 678 -21.63 -25.55 20.50
C SER A 678 -20.72 -24.36 20.82
N ARG A 679 -19.56 -24.29 20.17
CA ARG A 679 -18.52 -23.27 20.32
C ARG A 679 -18.24 -22.51 19.02
N ALA A 680 -19.08 -22.68 18.01
CA ALA A 680 -18.90 -22.12 16.68
C ALA A 680 -18.68 -20.60 16.73
N THR A 681 -17.68 -20.12 15.99
CA THR A 681 -17.42 -18.68 15.86
C THR A 681 -18.53 -18.05 15.01
N ASN A 682 -19.23 -17.07 15.57
CA ASN A 682 -20.34 -16.42 14.88
C ASN A 682 -19.84 -15.43 13.83
N ILE A 683 -20.27 -15.61 12.58
CA ILE A 683 -20.11 -14.67 11.47
C ILE A 683 -21.27 -13.68 11.55
N GLN A 684 -20.97 -12.45 11.95
CA GLN A 684 -22.00 -11.44 12.23
C GLN A 684 -22.48 -10.69 10.98
N SER A 685 -21.60 -10.53 9.98
CA SER A 685 -21.89 -9.86 8.71
C SER A 685 -20.90 -10.34 7.63
N LEU A 686 -21.29 -10.18 6.37
CA LEU A 686 -20.40 -10.41 5.22
C LEU A 686 -20.02 -9.05 4.60
N PRO A 687 -18.82 -8.90 4.01
CA PRO A 687 -17.75 -9.89 3.95
C PRO A 687 -17.09 -10.14 5.33
N TYR A 688 -16.58 -11.35 5.54
CA TYR A 688 -15.97 -11.81 6.78
C TYR A 688 -14.65 -12.51 6.46
N THR A 689 -13.56 -12.06 7.08
CA THR A 689 -12.24 -12.72 6.95
C THR A 689 -11.72 -13.04 8.34
N TYR A 690 -11.26 -14.28 8.54
CA TYR A 690 -10.70 -14.72 9.81
C TYR A 690 -9.49 -15.62 9.60
N SER A 691 -8.41 -15.37 10.36
CA SER A 691 -7.25 -16.26 10.41
C SER A 691 -7.21 -17.02 11.74
N GLY A 692 -7.07 -18.34 11.66
CA GLY A 692 -7.07 -19.23 12.81
C GLY A 692 -6.12 -20.41 12.63
N THR A 693 -6.22 -21.40 13.51
CA THR A 693 -5.52 -22.67 13.34
C THR A 693 -6.34 -23.87 13.83
N THR A 694 -6.29 -24.96 13.07
CA THR A 694 -6.90 -26.24 13.44
C THR A 694 -5.98 -27.11 14.30
N LEU A 695 -4.70 -26.75 14.47
CA LEU A 695 -3.66 -27.60 15.09
C LEU A 695 -4.00 -28.09 16.52
N TYR A 696 -4.92 -27.41 17.21
CA TYR A 696 -5.31 -27.69 18.59
C TYR A 696 -6.80 -28.02 18.73
N CYS A 697 -7.51 -28.19 17.61
CA CYS A 697 -8.89 -28.62 17.62
C CYS A 697 -8.99 -30.15 17.80
N GLN A 698 -10.18 -30.64 18.14
CA GLN A 698 -10.54 -32.04 18.02
C GLN A 698 -11.04 -32.31 16.60
N ASN A 699 -10.96 -33.59 16.20
CA ASN A 699 -11.63 -34.07 15.01
C ASN A 699 -13.05 -34.48 15.42
N ASP A 700 -14.02 -33.64 15.12
CA ASP A 700 -15.42 -33.80 15.47
C ASP A 700 -16.29 -34.13 14.24
N TYR A 701 -15.79 -33.88 13.02
CA TYR A 701 -16.53 -33.97 11.77
C TYR A 701 -15.66 -34.61 10.67
N ASP A 702 -16.23 -35.55 9.90
CA ASP A 702 -15.47 -36.35 8.93
C ASP A 702 -16.34 -36.62 7.68
N GLU A 703 -16.77 -35.56 6.99
CA GLU A 703 -17.69 -35.68 5.85
C GLU A 703 -17.03 -36.28 4.60
N VAL A 704 -17.83 -37.06 3.87
CA VAL A 704 -17.42 -37.64 2.59
C VAL A 704 -17.60 -36.59 1.50
N CYS A 705 -16.52 -35.85 1.24
CA CYS A 705 -16.50 -34.82 0.22
C CYS A 705 -15.12 -34.68 -0.43
N PRO A 706 -14.89 -35.25 -1.62
CA PRO A 706 -15.50 -36.47 -2.12
C PRO A 706 -14.97 -37.74 -1.40
N TYR A 707 -13.90 -37.61 -0.61
CA TYR A 707 -13.22 -38.73 0.04
C TYR A 707 -13.55 -38.84 1.53
N ALA A 708 -13.50 -40.05 2.07
CA ALA A 708 -13.81 -40.36 3.48
C ALA A 708 -12.54 -40.56 4.32
N ASN A 709 -12.68 -40.48 5.66
CA ASN A 709 -11.63 -40.71 6.67
C ASN A 709 -10.52 -39.65 6.68
N SER A 710 -10.90 -38.37 6.69
CA SER A 710 -9.93 -37.26 6.79
C SER A 710 -9.12 -37.35 8.08
N ASN A 711 -9.75 -37.71 9.21
CA ASN A 711 -9.11 -37.82 10.52
C ASN A 711 -8.35 -36.55 10.93
N SER A 712 -8.88 -35.37 10.61
CA SER A 712 -8.22 -34.08 10.77
C SER A 712 -8.96 -33.21 11.79
N PRO A 713 -8.28 -32.32 12.51
CA PRO A 713 -8.94 -31.41 13.45
C PRO A 713 -9.80 -30.34 12.76
N ASP A 714 -10.95 -30.02 13.36
CA ASP A 714 -11.96 -29.13 12.79
C ASP A 714 -12.11 -27.80 13.53
N ALA A 715 -12.39 -26.73 12.80
CA ALA A 715 -12.83 -25.46 13.37
C ALA A 715 -14.19 -25.06 12.78
N VAL A 716 -15.12 -24.67 13.64
CA VAL A 716 -16.52 -24.43 13.27
C VAL A 716 -16.86 -22.93 13.34
N PHE A 717 -17.58 -22.46 12.34
CA PHE A 717 -18.20 -21.15 12.27
C PHE A 717 -19.71 -21.31 12.15
N GLU A 718 -20.47 -20.32 12.59
CA GLU A 718 -21.91 -20.25 12.35
C GLU A 718 -22.29 -18.95 11.66
N TYR A 719 -23.24 -19.00 10.73
CA TYR A 719 -23.76 -17.85 10.01
C TYR A 719 -25.29 -17.89 9.96
N THR A 720 -25.95 -16.76 10.22
CA THR A 720 -27.41 -16.64 10.07
C THR A 720 -27.69 -15.42 9.20
N PRO A 721 -28.06 -15.60 7.92
CA PRO A 721 -28.24 -14.47 7.01
C PRO A 721 -29.51 -13.68 7.36
N ALA A 722 -29.48 -12.37 7.15
CA ALA A 722 -30.61 -11.48 7.40
C ALA A 722 -31.64 -11.46 6.26
N SER A 723 -31.22 -11.87 5.06
CA SER A 723 -32.01 -11.99 3.83
C SER A 723 -31.57 -13.24 3.06
N ASP A 724 -32.40 -13.73 2.15
CA ASP A 724 -32.02 -14.79 1.23
C ASP A 724 -30.90 -14.27 0.32
N GLN A 725 -29.80 -15.03 0.20
CA GLN A 725 -28.62 -14.64 -0.57
C GLN A 725 -27.77 -15.88 -0.92
N SER A 726 -26.72 -15.68 -1.71
CA SER A 726 -25.68 -16.68 -1.93
C SER A 726 -24.34 -16.21 -1.35
N ILE A 727 -23.52 -17.12 -0.85
CA ILE A 727 -22.22 -16.81 -0.25
C ILE A 727 -21.09 -17.61 -0.89
N ASP A 728 -19.94 -16.96 -1.04
CA ASP A 728 -18.67 -17.58 -1.39
C ASP A 728 -17.85 -17.80 -0.12
N ILE A 729 -17.25 -18.98 0.03
CA ILE A 729 -16.39 -19.36 1.15
C ILE A 729 -15.06 -19.87 0.59
N SER A 730 -13.96 -19.22 0.94
CA SER A 730 -12.62 -19.53 0.45
C SER A 730 -11.66 -19.84 1.58
N LEU A 731 -10.92 -20.95 1.44
CA LEU A 731 -9.74 -21.28 2.26
C LEU A 731 -8.44 -21.16 1.45
N CYS A 732 -8.47 -20.50 0.29
CA CYS A 732 -7.36 -20.54 -0.67
C CYS A 732 -6.05 -19.91 -0.17
N SER A 733 -6.09 -19.10 0.90
CA SER A 733 -4.88 -18.55 1.55
C SER A 733 -4.32 -19.43 2.67
N SER A 734 -4.91 -20.61 2.92
CA SER A 734 -4.51 -21.52 4.02
C SER A 734 -3.21 -22.27 3.74
N GLY A 735 -2.53 -22.69 4.81
CA GLY A 735 -1.19 -23.30 4.72
C GLY A 735 -1.15 -24.81 4.57
N PHE A 736 -2.29 -25.48 4.43
CA PHE A 736 -2.41 -26.95 4.40
C PHE A 736 -3.49 -27.42 3.43
N ASP A 737 -3.57 -28.74 3.23
CA ASP A 737 -4.58 -29.42 2.43
C ASP A 737 -5.91 -29.41 3.19
N THR A 738 -6.86 -28.58 2.75
CA THR A 738 -8.06 -28.27 3.53
C THR A 738 -9.27 -29.06 3.06
N LYS A 739 -10.26 -29.15 3.94
CA LYS A 739 -11.64 -29.52 3.61
C LYS A 739 -12.60 -28.48 4.12
N LEU A 740 -13.70 -28.30 3.39
CA LEU A 740 -14.72 -27.34 3.73
C LEU A 740 -16.11 -27.96 3.54
N TYR A 741 -16.97 -27.81 4.54
CA TYR A 741 -18.36 -28.23 4.45
C TYR A 741 -19.29 -27.32 5.24
N VAL A 742 -20.53 -27.22 4.77
CA VAL A 742 -21.58 -26.36 5.28
C VAL A 742 -22.78 -27.21 5.67
N TYR A 743 -23.41 -26.94 6.82
CA TYR A 743 -24.68 -27.56 7.23
C TYR A 743 -25.75 -26.50 7.43
N ALA A 744 -27.03 -26.86 7.22
CA ALA A 744 -28.18 -25.97 7.40
C ALA A 744 -29.08 -26.43 8.57
N GLY A 745 -29.47 -25.49 9.44
CA GLY A 745 -30.41 -25.73 10.55
C GLY A 745 -29.86 -26.56 11.73
N GLY A 746 -28.60 -27.02 11.65
CA GLY A 746 -27.92 -27.87 12.63
C GLY A 746 -26.86 -28.73 11.96
N VAL A 747 -25.91 -29.29 12.72
CA VAL A 747 -24.92 -30.23 12.16
C VAL A 747 -25.48 -31.65 12.16
N THR A 748 -25.73 -32.20 10.98
CA THR A 748 -26.20 -33.59 10.79
C THR A 748 -25.21 -34.34 9.91
N ALA A 749 -24.44 -35.25 10.51
CA ALA A 749 -23.43 -36.01 9.80
C ALA A 749 -24.02 -36.82 8.62
N GLY A 750 -23.33 -36.80 7.48
CA GLY A 750 -23.69 -37.46 6.23
C GLY A 750 -24.66 -36.68 5.34
N SER A 751 -24.94 -35.41 5.63
CA SER A 751 -25.86 -34.58 4.84
C SER A 751 -25.43 -33.10 4.84
N PRO A 752 -24.26 -32.75 4.28
CA PRO A 752 -23.85 -31.35 4.14
C PRO A 752 -24.74 -30.62 3.12
N HIS A 753 -25.04 -29.35 3.42
CA HIS A 753 -25.68 -28.38 2.53
C HIS A 753 -24.80 -28.04 1.32
N ALA A 754 -23.48 -27.93 1.55
CA ALA A 754 -22.47 -27.78 0.51
C ALA A 754 -21.13 -28.31 1.02
N CYS A 755 -20.23 -28.77 0.14
CA CYS A 755 -18.90 -29.21 0.55
C CYS A 755 -17.88 -29.17 -0.60
N ASN A 756 -16.60 -29.00 -0.26
CA ASN A 756 -15.48 -29.01 -1.21
C ASN A 756 -14.16 -29.43 -0.50
N ASP A 757 -13.27 -30.08 -1.25
CA ASP A 757 -11.94 -30.55 -0.81
C ASP A 757 -10.87 -29.75 -1.56
N ASP A 758 -10.85 -29.90 -2.88
CA ASP A 758 -9.92 -29.24 -3.80
C ASP A 758 -10.67 -28.25 -4.71
N GLY A 759 -10.67 -26.96 -4.37
CA GLY A 759 -11.46 -25.93 -5.05
C GLY A 759 -10.70 -24.67 -5.48
N CYS A 760 -9.43 -24.51 -5.09
CA CYS A 760 -8.70 -23.23 -5.24
C CYS A 760 -7.88 -23.04 -6.53
N GLY A 761 -8.00 -23.93 -7.53
CA GLY A 761 -7.25 -23.83 -8.79
C GLY A 761 -5.72 -23.91 -8.63
N GLY A 762 -4.98 -23.83 -9.74
CA GLY A 762 -3.51 -23.82 -9.72
C GLY A 762 -2.85 -25.21 -9.60
N SER A 763 -1.58 -25.22 -9.18
CA SER A 763 -0.78 -26.45 -9.02
C SER A 763 -0.51 -26.74 -7.54
N ALA A 764 -0.36 -28.02 -7.19
CA ALA A 764 0.01 -28.46 -5.85
C ALA A 764 1.19 -27.63 -5.28
N PRO A 765 1.09 -27.10 -4.04
CA PRO A 765 0.09 -27.41 -3.02
C PRO A 765 -1.15 -26.48 -2.99
N GLU A 766 -1.27 -25.53 -3.91
CA GLU A 766 -2.36 -24.53 -3.91
C GLU A 766 -3.69 -25.15 -4.35
N SER A 767 -3.63 -26.15 -5.24
CA SER A 767 -4.79 -26.91 -5.72
C SER A 767 -5.51 -27.72 -4.65
N PHE A 768 -4.85 -27.98 -3.51
CA PHE A 768 -5.37 -28.82 -2.41
C PHE A 768 -6.14 -28.02 -1.35
N ARG A 769 -6.54 -26.80 -1.68
CA ARG A 769 -7.29 -25.93 -0.76
C ARG A 769 -8.71 -25.82 -1.25
N SER A 770 -9.63 -25.64 -0.33
CA SER A 770 -11.06 -25.73 -0.59
C SER A 770 -11.67 -24.36 -0.83
N ARG A 771 -12.63 -24.32 -1.75
CA ARG A 771 -13.48 -23.15 -2.01
C ARG A 771 -14.88 -23.62 -2.35
N LEU A 772 -15.87 -22.92 -1.82
CA LEU A 772 -17.28 -23.02 -2.21
C LEU A 772 -17.72 -21.68 -2.78
N THR A 773 -18.40 -21.70 -3.92
CA THR A 773 -18.94 -20.50 -4.56
C THR A 773 -20.46 -20.62 -4.69
N GLY A 774 -21.16 -19.51 -4.51
CA GLY A 774 -22.61 -19.44 -4.70
C GLY A 774 -23.43 -20.36 -3.79
N VAL A 775 -23.05 -20.53 -2.52
CA VAL A 775 -23.81 -21.36 -1.56
C VAL A 775 -25.09 -20.63 -1.14
N PRO A 776 -26.30 -21.13 -1.45
CA PRO A 776 -27.54 -20.44 -1.13
C PRO A 776 -27.80 -20.52 0.37
N VAL A 777 -28.13 -19.40 0.99
CA VAL A 777 -28.43 -19.30 2.41
C VAL A 777 -29.71 -18.50 2.62
N GLN A 778 -30.65 -19.07 3.39
CA GLN A 778 -31.98 -18.51 3.60
C GLN A 778 -32.06 -17.66 4.86
N ALA A 779 -32.78 -16.54 4.78
CA ALA A 779 -32.99 -15.59 5.86
C ALA A 779 -33.44 -16.29 7.16
N GLY A 780 -32.68 -16.07 8.24
CA GLY A 780 -33.00 -16.63 9.56
C GLY A 780 -32.69 -18.12 9.74
N VAL A 781 -32.21 -18.83 8.72
CA VAL A 781 -31.69 -20.20 8.87
C VAL A 781 -30.24 -20.14 9.35
N ARG A 782 -29.90 -20.90 10.40
CA ARG A 782 -28.52 -20.97 10.90
C ARG A 782 -27.72 -22.00 10.10
N TYR A 783 -26.61 -21.58 9.53
CA TYR A 783 -25.65 -22.41 8.83
C TYR A 783 -24.40 -22.63 9.69
N TYR A 784 -23.81 -23.82 9.62
CA TYR A 784 -22.51 -24.13 10.25
C TYR A 784 -21.49 -24.39 9.15
N ILE A 785 -20.37 -23.67 9.19
CA ILE A 785 -19.27 -23.79 8.23
C ILE A 785 -18.09 -24.42 8.96
N VAL A 786 -17.63 -25.58 8.50
CA VAL A 786 -16.56 -26.33 9.16
C VAL A 786 -15.32 -26.31 8.28
N VAL A 787 -14.22 -25.86 8.89
CA VAL A 787 -12.87 -25.85 8.33
C VAL A 787 -12.13 -27.07 8.86
N ASP A 788 -11.73 -27.96 7.96
CA ASP A 788 -11.08 -29.23 8.25
C ASP A 788 -9.83 -29.38 7.36
N GLY A 789 -9.12 -30.50 7.46
CA GLY A 789 -8.00 -30.87 6.60
C GLY A 789 -8.12 -32.28 6.01
N TRP A 790 -7.35 -32.57 4.97
CA TRP A 790 -7.28 -33.92 4.41
C TRP A 790 -6.19 -34.77 5.07
N ASN A 791 -6.50 -36.04 5.38
CA ASN A 791 -5.55 -37.06 5.83
C ASN A 791 -4.67 -36.65 7.04
N GLY A 792 -5.29 -36.04 8.06
CA GLY A 792 -4.65 -35.56 9.28
C GLY A 792 -3.95 -34.19 9.15
N ALA A 793 -4.11 -33.50 8.02
CA ALA A 793 -3.55 -32.17 7.85
C ALA A 793 -4.19 -31.17 8.82
N ALA A 794 -3.35 -30.38 9.49
CA ALA A 794 -3.77 -29.32 10.40
C ALA A 794 -2.76 -28.19 10.34
N GLY A 795 -3.21 -26.96 10.53
CA GLY A 795 -2.32 -25.81 10.39
C GLY A 795 -3.03 -24.49 10.56
N ALA A 796 -2.34 -23.42 10.15
CA ALA A 796 -2.96 -22.10 10.06
C ALA A 796 -3.85 -22.03 8.82
N TYR A 797 -5.06 -21.48 8.97
CA TYR A 797 -5.99 -21.22 7.89
C TYR A 797 -6.39 -19.74 7.88
N THR A 798 -6.81 -19.28 6.71
CA THR A 798 -7.58 -18.04 6.55
C THR A 798 -8.87 -18.42 5.84
N ILE A 799 -10.01 -18.07 6.45
CA ILE A 799 -11.33 -18.22 5.85
C ILE A 799 -11.83 -16.84 5.41
N ASP A 800 -12.22 -16.74 4.15
CA ASP A 800 -12.91 -15.58 3.57
C ASP A 800 -14.33 -16.01 3.22
N VAL A 801 -15.33 -15.34 3.79
CA VAL A 801 -16.74 -15.52 3.47
C VAL A 801 -17.28 -14.20 2.93
N THR A 802 -17.76 -14.19 1.69
CA THR A 802 -18.30 -13.00 1.05
C THR A 802 -19.71 -13.27 0.57
N GLU A 803 -20.57 -12.25 0.55
CA GLU A 803 -21.78 -12.32 -0.27
C GLU A 803 -21.32 -12.49 -1.72
N THR A 804 -21.86 -13.50 -2.41
CA THR A 804 -21.61 -13.64 -3.84
C THR A 804 -22.22 -12.39 -4.48
N PRO A 805 -21.45 -11.59 -5.26
CA PRO A 805 -21.96 -10.39 -5.91
C PRO A 805 -23.31 -10.71 -6.54
N SER A 806 -24.33 -9.89 -6.29
CA SER A 806 -25.71 -10.16 -6.67
C SER A 806 -25.79 -10.69 -8.10
N LEU A 807 -25.96 -12.00 -8.21
CA LEU A 807 -26.09 -12.71 -9.45
C LEU A 807 -27.42 -12.27 -10.06
N THR A 808 -27.41 -11.80 -11.30
CA THR A 808 -28.66 -11.54 -11.99
C THR A 808 -29.34 -12.88 -12.20
N VAL A 809 -30.49 -13.10 -11.56
CA VAL A 809 -31.27 -14.32 -11.78
C VAL A 809 -31.50 -14.49 -13.29
N GLY A 810 -31.19 -15.67 -13.83
CA GLY A 810 -31.21 -15.93 -15.27
C GLY A 810 -29.93 -15.60 -16.05
N ASP A 811 -28.88 -15.05 -15.43
CA ASP A 811 -27.55 -14.92 -16.06
C ASP A 811 -26.80 -16.24 -15.85
N MET A 812 -26.81 -17.09 -16.87
CA MET A 812 -26.40 -18.48 -16.80
C MET A 812 -25.02 -18.72 -17.43
N ASP A 813 -24.36 -17.70 -17.96
CA ASP A 813 -22.94 -17.75 -18.29
C ASP A 813 -22.08 -16.73 -17.51
N CYS A 814 -22.73 -15.94 -16.65
CA CYS A 814 -22.13 -14.98 -15.73
C CYS A 814 -21.35 -13.87 -16.44
N ASP A 815 -21.79 -13.47 -17.63
CA ASP A 815 -21.22 -12.34 -18.36
C ASP A 815 -21.78 -10.97 -17.90
N GLY A 816 -22.82 -11.00 -17.07
CA GLY A 816 -23.44 -9.84 -16.43
C GLY A 816 -24.75 -9.39 -17.08
N ASP A 817 -25.15 -9.97 -18.21
CA ASP A 817 -26.42 -9.71 -18.90
C ASP A 817 -27.36 -10.93 -18.80
N VAL A 818 -28.67 -10.75 -19.00
CA VAL A 818 -29.64 -11.86 -19.11
C VAL A 818 -30.27 -11.81 -20.49
N ASP A 819 -29.69 -12.55 -21.42
CA ASP A 819 -30.04 -12.52 -22.83
C ASP A 819 -30.23 -13.92 -23.45
N PHE A 820 -30.02 -14.05 -24.75
CA PHE A 820 -30.24 -15.31 -25.47
C PHE A 820 -29.10 -16.31 -25.28
N ASP A 821 -27.91 -15.85 -24.89
CA ASP A 821 -26.74 -16.70 -24.68
C ASP A 821 -26.89 -17.53 -23.39
N ASP A 822 -27.79 -17.12 -22.47
CA ASP A 822 -28.15 -17.84 -21.24
C ASP A 822 -29.06 -19.06 -21.43
N ILE A 823 -29.71 -19.20 -22.60
CA ILE A 823 -30.70 -20.26 -22.80
C ILE A 823 -30.05 -21.65 -22.78
N ASP A 824 -28.95 -21.83 -23.49
CA ASP A 824 -28.25 -23.12 -23.56
C ASP A 824 -27.64 -23.51 -22.19
N PRO A 825 -26.96 -22.60 -21.46
CA PRO A 825 -26.54 -22.85 -20.09
C PRO A 825 -27.71 -23.10 -19.11
N PHE A 826 -28.85 -22.40 -19.23
CA PHE A 826 -30.05 -22.67 -18.43
C PHE A 826 -30.59 -24.09 -18.63
N VAL A 827 -30.68 -24.53 -19.89
CA VAL A 827 -31.12 -25.89 -20.22
C VAL A 827 -30.13 -26.92 -19.67
N LEU A 828 -28.83 -26.62 -19.69
CA LEU A 828 -27.83 -27.46 -19.05
C LEU A 828 -28.00 -27.50 -17.52
N ALA A 829 -28.34 -26.38 -16.88
CA ALA A 829 -28.62 -26.31 -15.45
C ALA A 829 -29.81 -27.20 -15.04
N LEU A 830 -30.88 -27.25 -15.85
CA LEU A 830 -32.02 -28.16 -15.63
C LEU A 830 -31.64 -29.66 -15.67
N SER A 831 -30.51 -30.00 -16.28
CA SER A 831 -30.00 -31.38 -16.30
C SER A 831 -29.25 -31.77 -15.02
N GLY A 832 -28.95 -30.79 -14.17
CA GLY A 832 -28.36 -30.96 -12.84
C GLY A 832 -27.07 -30.17 -12.64
N GLN A 833 -26.85 -29.77 -11.39
CA GLN A 833 -25.73 -28.94 -10.94
C GLN A 833 -24.36 -29.41 -11.43
N ALA A 834 -24.07 -30.72 -11.32
CA ALA A 834 -22.77 -31.26 -11.69
C ALA A 834 -22.44 -31.13 -13.19
N ALA A 835 -23.46 -31.18 -14.06
CA ALA A 835 -23.27 -31.04 -15.51
C ALA A 835 -23.03 -29.58 -15.90
N TYR A 836 -23.77 -28.67 -15.28
CA TYR A 836 -23.62 -27.23 -15.49
C TYR A 836 -22.28 -26.70 -14.96
N GLN A 837 -21.93 -27.01 -13.71
CA GLN A 837 -20.68 -26.54 -13.10
C GLN A 837 -19.41 -27.13 -13.74
N ALA A 838 -19.52 -28.25 -14.48
CA ALA A 838 -18.40 -28.76 -15.27
C ALA A 838 -18.06 -27.87 -16.48
N GLN A 839 -19.04 -27.10 -16.98
CA GLN A 839 -18.89 -26.25 -18.15
C GLN A 839 -18.81 -24.75 -17.80
N TYR A 840 -19.47 -24.35 -16.72
CA TYR A 840 -19.47 -22.98 -16.17
C TYR A 840 -18.99 -23.01 -14.72
N PRO A 841 -17.69 -23.27 -14.47
CA PRO A 841 -17.15 -23.49 -13.12
C PRO A 841 -17.20 -22.26 -12.23
N ASP A 842 -17.18 -21.07 -12.85
CA ASP A 842 -17.21 -19.78 -12.17
C ASP A 842 -18.61 -19.17 -12.11
N CYS A 843 -19.63 -19.84 -12.65
CA CYS A 843 -21.02 -19.38 -12.64
C CYS A 843 -21.91 -20.21 -11.71
N SER A 844 -22.80 -19.55 -10.97
CA SER A 844 -23.66 -20.22 -9.99
C SER A 844 -24.78 -20.99 -10.69
N TRP A 845 -24.92 -22.28 -10.37
CA TRP A 845 -26.03 -23.09 -10.84
C TRP A 845 -27.39 -22.58 -10.34
N TYR A 846 -27.39 -21.92 -9.18
CA TYR A 846 -28.60 -21.34 -8.59
C TYR A 846 -29.14 -20.12 -9.35
N ASN A 847 -28.42 -19.59 -10.36
CA ASN A 847 -28.96 -18.58 -11.25
C ASN A 847 -30.16 -19.11 -12.07
N ALA A 848 -30.28 -20.45 -12.18
CA ALA A 848 -31.39 -21.11 -12.83
C ALA A 848 -32.64 -21.26 -11.94
N ASP A 849 -32.56 -20.97 -10.64
CA ASP A 849 -33.74 -20.91 -9.76
C ASP A 849 -34.44 -19.56 -9.97
N ALA A 850 -35.07 -19.43 -11.14
CA ALA A 850 -35.65 -18.19 -11.59
C ALA A 850 -36.94 -17.82 -10.84
N ASN A 851 -37.56 -18.81 -10.17
CA ASN A 851 -38.77 -18.61 -9.40
C ASN A 851 -38.50 -18.32 -7.90
N GLY A 852 -37.28 -18.60 -7.42
CA GLY A 852 -36.78 -18.33 -6.07
C GLY A 852 -37.29 -19.31 -5.01
N ASP A 853 -37.69 -20.53 -5.39
CA ASP A 853 -38.23 -21.54 -4.47
C ASP A 853 -37.17 -22.50 -3.89
N GLY A 854 -35.92 -22.35 -4.31
CA GLY A 854 -34.77 -23.12 -3.86
C GLY A 854 -34.52 -24.39 -4.66
N ASN A 855 -35.31 -24.68 -5.69
CA ASN A 855 -35.11 -25.81 -6.61
C ASN A 855 -34.87 -25.28 -8.02
N VAL A 856 -33.94 -25.89 -8.75
CA VAL A 856 -33.78 -25.67 -10.19
C VAL A 856 -34.49 -26.81 -10.91
N ASP A 857 -35.70 -26.57 -11.38
CA ASP A 857 -36.51 -27.53 -12.10
C ASP A 857 -37.38 -26.88 -13.19
N PHE A 858 -38.39 -27.61 -13.69
CA PHE A 858 -39.20 -27.13 -14.81
C PHE A 858 -40.07 -25.92 -14.46
N ASP A 859 -40.31 -25.66 -13.17
CA ASP A 859 -41.09 -24.52 -12.69
C ASP A 859 -40.30 -23.18 -12.80
N ASP A 860 -39.00 -23.23 -13.11
CA ASP A 860 -38.15 -22.06 -13.38
C ASP A 860 -38.17 -21.56 -14.82
N ILE A 861 -38.68 -22.37 -15.76
CA ILE A 861 -38.66 -22.01 -17.19
C ILE A 861 -39.45 -20.72 -17.46
N ASP A 862 -40.68 -20.64 -16.95
CA ASP A 862 -41.55 -19.49 -17.22
C ASP A 862 -40.99 -18.18 -16.60
N PRO A 863 -40.48 -18.19 -15.35
CA PRO A 863 -39.75 -17.05 -14.78
C PRO A 863 -38.46 -16.71 -15.52
N PHE A 864 -37.64 -17.69 -15.90
CA PHE A 864 -36.41 -17.47 -16.67
C PHE A 864 -36.69 -16.78 -18.02
N VAL A 865 -37.66 -17.27 -18.78
CA VAL A 865 -38.08 -16.68 -20.06
C VAL A 865 -38.56 -15.23 -19.88
N SER A 866 -39.06 -14.86 -18.69
CA SER A 866 -39.50 -13.49 -18.39
C SER A 866 -38.35 -12.50 -18.12
N LEU A 867 -37.14 -13.02 -17.90
CA LEU A 867 -35.91 -12.28 -17.60
C LEU A 867 -35.08 -12.01 -18.86
N ILE A 868 -35.14 -12.90 -19.86
CA ILE A 868 -34.42 -12.77 -21.15
C ILE A 868 -34.74 -11.45 -21.87
N GLY A 869 -33.69 -10.68 -22.17
CA GLY A 869 -33.75 -9.48 -23.00
C GLY A 869 -34.18 -8.20 -22.27
N ARG A 870 -33.92 -8.10 -20.97
CA ARG A 870 -34.19 -6.90 -20.15
C ARG A 870 -33.02 -5.96 -19.98
#